data_AF-A0AAQ4DVL7-F1
#
_entry.id   AF-A0AAQ4DVL7-F1
#
_cell.length_a   1.000
_cell.length_b   1.000
_cell.length_c   1.000
_cell.angle_alpha   90.00
_cell.angle_beta   90.00
_cell.angle_gamma   90.00
#
_symmetry.space_group_name_H-M   'P 1'
#
loop_
_entity.id
_entity.type
_entity.pdbx_description
1 polymer ?
#
loop_
_entity_poly.entity_id
_entity_poly.type
_entity_poly.pdbx_seq_one_letter_code
_entity_poly.pdbx_strand_id
1 'polypeptide(L)'
;MAAVENQSALHETSAHYRGGMGNNIHYSGVTKTSSAEKVSTGGPQDVTPVDPRTTLANSGKAVFLIGGSATLLSVIVLSMLFIFLDRPRVVPIQDQSDFCCDTEARQVMATVNTSLDPCNDFYQHVCAKAADIESIYVSPMFKVAVYWKEVEALGIGGSPAGIFISALRPTLPTGLFIAETDVANFTAAILDTVTHVPKPLASASSIVTFFAELSLVYKVPTVLSFGVPAKESGSPATTLVLDRRTDCFTEVDPGTWIKAGLEVFNAKFKSTVELDDLLAFAEKISSSAVKQPREKREIRHVYNVPFDGVSQRQWSKVLKEFVFPLYPDVKYLSLSPDHDLSELLDVLSKAVNQPVSLAYAVVCAAEKAAVDVTDAIFDYHSQLSLCLSDKLHICALEDVVKAEAVSNHVDDALLREMMNRVRDAVVRDALSSHIFRDQDRELVSTELWRMRLMLPKESSGAEKVPAPDAQAASNLAYSVLQARFYVFSIERAKIRRGIPSRDFLSDVRVKRQRDVLYVPTNLYVQLRFISRERDFMVLPMAGVSMAAEMWSFLLENKAWSNDTLVNIASFYACFRNSYFGIREDDGTATNMAHTALGLVSAQNSADRLEWDSPHKIDSVYLTLQQLFYYLFVYNQCSLVPMEKPGPTLNVALRNDAEFGRSFRCEARSSMSQRVTCMT
;
A
#
# COMPACT_ATOMS: atom_id res chain seq x y z
N MET A 1 41.00 -43.14 -25.91
CA MET A 1 40.81 -43.70 -27.27
C MET A 1 39.42 -44.31 -27.32
N ALA A 2 38.69 -44.14 -28.43
CA ALA A 2 37.41 -44.77 -28.83
C ALA A 2 36.35 -45.06 -27.73
N ALA A 3 35.19 -44.41 -27.63
CA ALA A 3 34.13 -44.14 -28.62
C ALA A 3 33.28 -45.37 -29.02
N VAL A 4 31.94 -45.15 -29.02
CA VAL A 4 30.96 -45.62 -30.04
C VAL A 4 30.44 -47.07 -29.87
N GLU A 5 29.12 -47.39 -29.90
CA GLU A 5 27.90 -46.62 -30.24
C GLU A 5 26.57 -47.28 -29.76
N ASN A 6 25.49 -46.46 -29.64
CA ASN A 6 24.07 -46.62 -30.10
C ASN A 6 23.28 -47.97 -29.96
N GLN A 7 21.93 -48.01 -29.91
CA GLN A 7 20.89 -47.06 -30.35
C GLN A 7 19.47 -47.32 -29.76
N SER A 8 18.65 -46.25 -29.57
CA SER A 8 17.15 -46.15 -29.72
C SER A 8 16.18 -47.12 -28.96
N ALA A 9 14.91 -46.86 -28.61
CA ALA A 9 13.86 -45.83 -28.83
C ALA A 9 12.64 -46.16 -27.88
N LEU A 10 11.52 -45.45 -27.68
CA LEU A 10 10.99 -44.09 -27.97
C LEU A 10 9.71 -43.85 -27.10
N HIS A 11 9.45 -42.60 -26.65
CA HIS A 11 8.21 -42.08 -26.01
C HIS A 11 7.71 -42.75 -24.69
N GLU A 12 6.98 -42.09 -23.77
CA GLU A 12 6.06 -40.92 -23.90
C GLU A 12 6.07 -39.99 -22.65
N THR A 13 5.37 -38.85 -22.72
CA THR A 13 5.48 -37.68 -21.83
C THR A 13 4.48 -37.62 -20.65
N SER A 14 4.88 -37.06 -19.50
CA SER A 14 4.01 -36.16 -18.70
C SER A 14 4.81 -35.26 -17.75
N ALA A 15 4.28 -34.07 -17.45
CA ALA A 15 4.95 -33.06 -16.63
C ALA A 15 4.45 -33.05 -15.18
N HIS A 16 5.34 -32.75 -14.23
CA HIS A 16 4.97 -32.46 -12.84
C HIS A 16 5.35 -31.05 -12.42
N TYR A 17 4.37 -30.14 -12.54
CA TYR A 17 4.25 -28.97 -11.68
C TYR A 17 3.73 -29.39 -10.30
N ARG A 18 4.33 -28.93 -9.21
CA ARG A 18 3.71 -28.94 -7.86
C ARG A 18 4.26 -27.81 -7.00
N GLY A 19 3.36 -27.03 -6.41
CA GLY A 19 3.70 -25.92 -5.50
C GLY A 19 2.51 -25.07 -5.03
N GLY A 20 1.27 -25.52 -5.19
CA GLY A 20 0.08 -24.82 -4.69
C GLY A 20 -0.32 -25.30 -3.29
N MET A 21 -0.38 -24.38 -2.32
CA MET A 21 -0.96 -24.67 -1.00
C MET A 21 -2.49 -24.49 -1.05
N GLY A 22 -3.22 -25.61 -1.06
CA GLY A 22 -4.67 -25.63 -0.87
C GLY A 22 -5.02 -26.12 0.53
N ASN A 23 -5.62 -25.26 1.36
CA ASN A 23 -6.16 -25.67 2.67
C ASN A 23 -7.57 -26.26 2.50
N ASN A 24 -7.69 -27.58 2.59
CA ASN A 24 -8.97 -28.27 2.71
C ASN A 24 -9.49 -28.17 4.16
N ILE A 25 -10.67 -27.55 4.34
CA ILE A 25 -11.43 -27.65 5.60
C ILE A 25 -12.47 -28.78 5.45
N HIS A 26 -12.29 -29.85 6.21
CA HIS A 26 -13.28 -30.93 6.32
C HIS A 26 -14.46 -30.47 7.18
N TYR A 27 -15.68 -30.58 6.63
CA TYR A 27 -16.89 -30.63 7.44
C TYR A 27 -17.37 -32.08 7.57
N SER A 28 -17.36 -32.61 8.79
CA SER A 28 -17.99 -33.88 9.16
C SER A 28 -19.47 -33.67 9.44
N GLY A 29 -20.34 -34.46 8.82
CA GLY A 29 -21.79 -34.22 8.82
C GLY A 29 -22.56 -34.78 10.02
N VAL A 30 -23.87 -34.51 10.01
CA VAL A 30 -24.89 -35.13 10.89
C VAL A 30 -26.04 -35.62 10.02
N THR A 31 -26.44 -36.87 10.19
CA THR A 31 -27.53 -37.53 9.45
C THR A 31 -28.80 -37.66 10.29
N LYS A 32 -30.01 -37.45 9.71
CA LYS A 32 -31.16 -38.40 9.78
C LYS A 32 -32.44 -37.94 9.04
N THR A 33 -32.95 -38.82 8.14
CA THR A 33 -34.36 -39.30 7.93
C THR A 33 -35.57 -38.34 7.95
N SER A 34 -36.65 -38.49 7.14
CA SER A 34 -37.02 -39.48 6.09
C SER A 34 -38.34 -39.09 5.35
N SER A 35 -38.69 -39.87 4.29
CA SER A 35 -40.06 -40.10 3.71
C SER A 35 -40.78 -38.91 3.01
N ALA A 36 -41.00 -38.93 1.68
CA ALA A 36 -42.04 -39.65 0.87
C ALA A 36 -43.42 -38.94 0.90
N GLU A 37 -44.21 -38.79 -0.19
CA GLU A 37 -44.62 -39.79 -1.19
C GLU A 37 -45.26 -39.19 -2.50
N LYS A 38 -45.15 -39.90 -3.65
CA LYS A 38 -45.95 -39.95 -4.94
C LYS A 38 -46.56 -38.67 -5.59
N VAL A 39 -46.34 -38.34 -6.88
CA VAL A 39 -46.64 -39.03 -8.18
C VAL A 39 -48.11 -38.95 -8.64
N SER A 40 -48.39 -38.28 -9.79
CA SER A 40 -48.99 -38.91 -11.02
C SER A 40 -49.14 -37.94 -12.23
N THR A 41 -48.60 -38.35 -13.38
CA THR A 41 -49.15 -38.40 -14.78
C THR A 41 -50.26 -37.41 -15.25
N GLY A 42 -50.28 -36.91 -16.50
CA GLY A 42 -49.47 -37.15 -17.71
C GLY A 42 -49.96 -36.32 -18.92
N GLY A 43 -49.29 -36.39 -20.09
CA GLY A 43 -49.71 -35.73 -21.36
C GLY A 43 -50.54 -36.67 -22.27
N PRO A 44 -50.45 -36.60 -23.62
CA PRO A 44 -49.86 -35.57 -24.51
C PRO A 44 -50.73 -35.25 -25.78
N GLN A 45 -50.14 -34.57 -26.80
CA GLN A 45 -50.58 -34.49 -28.23
C GLN A 45 -51.86 -33.66 -28.57
N ASP A 46 -52.08 -33.09 -29.78
CA ASP A 46 -51.27 -33.03 -31.02
C ASP A 46 -51.59 -31.80 -31.93
N VAL A 47 -50.62 -31.46 -32.80
CA VAL A 47 -50.66 -30.91 -34.19
C VAL A 47 -51.77 -29.96 -34.72
N THR A 48 -51.27 -28.89 -35.39
CA THR A 48 -51.79 -27.85 -36.33
C THR A 48 -52.67 -28.31 -37.53
N PRO A 49 -53.07 -27.46 -38.54
CA PRO A 49 -53.19 -25.98 -38.68
C PRO A 49 -54.58 -25.54 -39.27
N VAL A 50 -54.77 -24.24 -39.62
CA VAL A 50 -55.32 -23.70 -40.91
C VAL A 50 -55.73 -22.21 -40.80
N ASP A 51 -55.48 -21.45 -41.88
CA ASP A 51 -55.71 -20.00 -42.13
C ASP A 51 -56.91 -19.82 -43.13
N PRO A 52 -57.32 -18.65 -43.69
CA PRO A 52 -57.32 -17.23 -43.28
C PRO A 52 -58.71 -16.51 -43.45
N ARG A 53 -58.75 -15.16 -43.27
CA ARG A 53 -59.81 -14.17 -43.70
C ARG A 53 -61.12 -14.16 -42.86
N THR A 54 -61.88 -13.05 -42.69
CA THR A 54 -62.03 -11.80 -43.47
C THR A 54 -62.62 -10.61 -42.63
N THR A 55 -62.08 -9.39 -42.82
CA THR A 55 -62.74 -8.03 -42.86
C THR A 55 -63.76 -7.46 -41.82
N LEU A 56 -63.54 -6.15 -41.52
CA LEU A 56 -64.49 -5.07 -41.12
C LEU A 56 -65.20 -5.18 -39.74
N ALA A 57 -65.48 -4.10 -38.98
CA ALA A 57 -65.17 -2.65 -39.08
C ALA A 57 -65.36 -1.93 -37.71
N ASN A 58 -65.15 -0.59 -37.69
CA ASN A 58 -65.70 0.41 -36.76
C ASN A 58 -64.96 0.77 -35.44
N SER A 59 -64.08 1.77 -35.58
CA SER A 59 -64.18 3.11 -34.95
C SER A 59 -64.29 3.28 -33.42
N GLY A 60 -63.32 4.01 -32.86
CA GLY A 60 -63.64 5.20 -32.06
C GLY A 60 -63.10 5.25 -30.62
N LYS A 61 -61.90 5.84 -30.44
CA LYS A 61 -61.55 6.88 -29.43
C LYS A 61 -60.02 7.01 -29.29
N ALA A 62 -59.44 8.02 -29.93
CA ALA A 62 -58.03 8.38 -29.79
C ALA A 62 -57.88 9.88 -29.52
N VAL A 63 -58.32 10.31 -28.33
CA VAL A 63 -58.17 11.70 -27.84
C VAL A 63 -57.97 11.68 -26.31
N PHE A 64 -56.81 11.21 -25.82
CA PHE A 64 -56.37 11.38 -24.41
C PHE A 64 -54.89 10.98 -24.16
N LEU A 65 -53.97 11.28 -25.09
CA LEU A 65 -52.58 10.78 -25.00
C LEU A 65 -51.44 11.80 -25.26
N ILE A 66 -51.75 13.10 -25.35
CA ILE A 66 -50.73 14.16 -25.60
C ILE A 66 -50.47 15.04 -24.36
N GLY A 67 -51.35 15.02 -23.35
CA GLY A 67 -51.18 15.80 -22.11
C GLY A 67 -50.27 15.18 -21.04
N GLY A 68 -49.94 13.89 -21.14
CA GLY A 68 -49.21 13.16 -20.08
C GLY A 68 -47.69 13.09 -20.26
N SER A 69 -47.17 13.32 -21.47
CA SER A 69 -45.73 13.20 -21.75
C SER A 69 -44.93 14.39 -21.19
N ALA A 70 -45.44 15.61 -21.27
CA ALA A 70 -44.76 16.81 -20.78
C ALA A 70 -44.63 16.83 -19.25
N THR A 71 -45.64 16.34 -18.51
CA THR A 71 -45.60 16.23 -17.05
C THR A 71 -44.72 15.07 -16.58
N LEU A 72 -44.70 13.94 -17.30
CA LEU A 72 -43.76 12.86 -16.99
C LEU A 72 -42.30 13.31 -17.21
N LEU A 73 -42.03 14.01 -18.32
CA LEU A 73 -40.68 14.51 -18.61
C LEU A 73 -40.24 15.58 -17.60
N SER A 74 -41.14 16.50 -17.21
CA SER A 74 -40.80 17.52 -16.20
C SER A 74 -40.57 16.90 -14.82
N VAL A 75 -41.31 15.86 -14.43
CA VAL A 75 -41.06 15.11 -13.18
C VAL A 75 -39.73 14.35 -13.24
N ILE A 76 -39.39 13.69 -14.36
CA ILE A 76 -38.08 13.02 -14.52
C ILE A 76 -36.93 14.03 -14.45
N VAL A 77 -37.05 15.17 -15.15
CA VAL A 77 -36.05 16.24 -15.11
C VAL A 77 -35.94 16.85 -13.71
N LEU A 78 -37.05 17.15 -13.01
CA LEU A 78 -36.99 17.61 -11.62
C LEU A 78 -36.41 16.56 -10.69
N SER A 79 -36.72 15.28 -10.88
CA SER A 79 -36.21 14.18 -10.04
C SER A 79 -34.70 14.02 -10.22
N MET A 80 -34.21 14.06 -11.46
CA MET A 80 -32.76 14.11 -11.72
C MET A 80 -32.14 15.39 -11.18
N LEU A 81 -32.79 16.56 -11.32
CA LEU A 81 -32.29 17.81 -10.75
C LEU A 81 -32.22 17.73 -9.22
N PHE A 82 -33.18 17.10 -8.55
CA PHE A 82 -33.13 16.82 -7.12
C PHE A 82 -32.03 15.83 -6.76
N ILE A 83 -31.81 14.76 -7.53
CA ILE A 83 -30.68 13.82 -7.31
C ILE A 83 -29.31 14.52 -7.50
N PHE A 84 -29.21 15.53 -8.38
CA PHE A 84 -27.98 16.31 -8.58
C PHE A 84 -27.83 17.52 -7.63
N LEU A 85 -28.92 18.08 -7.10
CA LEU A 85 -28.92 19.22 -6.16
C LEU A 85 -28.94 18.79 -4.70
N ASP A 86 -29.54 17.65 -4.39
CA ASP A 86 -29.37 16.92 -3.13
C ASP A 86 -28.03 16.17 -3.19
N ARG A 87 -26.95 16.93 -3.44
CA ARG A 87 -25.66 16.58 -2.85
C ARG A 87 -25.97 16.35 -1.38
N PRO A 88 -25.70 15.15 -0.82
CA PRO A 88 -26.02 14.90 0.57
C PRO A 88 -25.41 16.06 1.34
N ARG A 89 -26.24 16.79 2.08
CA ARG A 89 -25.73 17.77 3.03
C ARG A 89 -24.94 16.96 4.02
N VAL A 90 -23.64 16.84 3.76
CA VAL A 90 -22.66 16.32 4.68
C VAL A 90 -22.88 17.18 5.90
N VAL A 91 -23.52 16.59 6.90
CA VAL A 91 -23.47 17.12 8.26
C VAL A 91 -21.98 17.22 8.48
N PRO A 92 -21.39 18.43 8.54
CA PRO A 92 -19.96 18.52 8.81
C PRO A 92 -19.76 17.70 10.07
N ILE A 93 -18.75 16.81 10.12
CA ILE A 93 -18.37 16.19 11.40
C ILE A 93 -18.13 17.39 12.31
N GLN A 94 -19.12 17.61 13.16
CA GLN A 94 -19.22 18.85 13.88
C GLN A 94 -18.06 18.79 14.86
N ASP A 95 -17.27 19.86 14.93
CA ASP A 95 -16.18 20.01 15.90
C ASP A 95 -16.84 20.08 17.30
N GLN A 96 -17.33 18.94 17.76
CA GLN A 96 -17.88 18.71 19.09
C GLN A 96 -16.69 18.53 20.01
N SER A 97 -15.96 19.63 20.20
CA SER A 97 -14.98 19.80 21.27
C SER A 97 -15.70 19.83 22.61
N ASP A 98 -16.21 18.66 23.00
CA ASP A 98 -16.77 18.27 24.31
C ASP A 98 -16.64 16.72 24.45
N PHE A 99 -15.54 16.14 23.95
CA PHE A 99 -15.14 14.74 24.17
C PHE A 99 -14.30 14.66 25.44
N CYS A 100 -14.80 14.01 26.50
CA CYS A 100 -14.14 13.97 27.81
C CYS A 100 -14.26 12.59 28.52
N CYS A 101 -13.75 11.53 27.87
CA CYS A 101 -13.56 10.15 28.36
C CYS A 101 -14.76 9.20 28.24
N ASP A 102 -15.96 9.60 28.62
CA ASP A 102 -17.12 8.69 28.75
C ASP A 102 -17.48 7.97 27.43
N THR A 103 -17.51 8.70 26.32
CA THR A 103 -17.93 8.16 25.01
C THR A 103 -16.84 7.31 24.36
N GLU A 104 -15.58 7.71 24.44
CA GLU A 104 -14.45 6.92 23.96
C GLU A 104 -14.30 5.63 24.77
N ALA A 105 -14.43 5.72 26.09
CA ALA A 105 -14.35 4.54 26.94
C ALA A 105 -15.54 3.59 26.72
N ARG A 106 -16.76 4.08 26.47
CA ARG A 106 -17.88 3.22 26.01
C ARG A 106 -17.55 2.48 24.72
N GLN A 107 -16.92 3.13 23.74
CA GLN A 107 -16.51 2.52 22.48
C GLN A 107 -15.47 1.43 22.68
N VAL A 108 -14.46 1.68 23.51
CA VAL A 108 -13.48 0.66 23.93
C VAL A 108 -14.19 -0.51 24.60
N MET A 109 -15.04 -0.24 25.61
CA MET A 109 -15.77 -1.28 26.36
C MET A 109 -16.78 -2.07 25.52
N ALA A 110 -17.29 -1.51 24.41
CA ALA A 110 -18.13 -2.25 23.47
C ALA A 110 -17.38 -3.40 22.78
N THR A 111 -16.07 -3.26 22.54
CA THR A 111 -15.22 -4.33 21.99
C THR A 111 -14.74 -5.34 23.04
N VAL A 112 -14.73 -4.94 24.32
CA VAL A 112 -14.26 -5.79 25.42
C VAL A 112 -15.18 -7.00 25.63
N ASN A 113 -14.57 -8.19 25.64
CA ASN A 113 -15.21 -9.43 26.02
C ASN A 113 -15.05 -9.68 27.52
N THR A 114 -15.98 -9.13 28.30
CA THR A 114 -16.06 -9.28 29.77
C THR A 114 -16.28 -10.71 30.27
N SER A 115 -16.53 -11.69 29.38
CA SER A 115 -16.55 -13.12 29.74
C SER A 115 -15.15 -13.75 29.79
N LEU A 116 -14.14 -13.09 29.24
CA LEU A 116 -12.74 -13.48 29.29
C LEU A 116 -12.04 -12.74 30.43
N ASP A 117 -11.13 -13.44 31.12
CA ASP A 117 -10.30 -12.86 32.17
C ASP A 117 -9.12 -12.07 31.55
N PRO A 118 -8.97 -10.76 31.85
CA PRO A 118 -7.85 -9.94 31.37
C PRO A 118 -6.47 -10.50 31.77
N CYS A 119 -6.40 -11.27 32.86
CA CYS A 119 -5.17 -11.89 33.35
C CYS A 119 -4.79 -13.19 32.64
N ASN A 120 -5.63 -13.71 31.73
CA ASN A 120 -5.35 -14.90 30.93
C ASN A 120 -4.88 -14.55 29.50
N ASP A 121 -5.64 -13.73 28.77
CA ASP A 121 -5.26 -13.21 27.46
C ASP A 121 -5.88 -11.82 27.27
N PHE A 122 -5.07 -10.77 27.51
CA PHE A 122 -5.58 -9.40 27.47
C PHE A 122 -5.95 -8.97 26.05
N TYR A 123 -5.20 -9.40 25.03
CA TYR A 123 -5.58 -9.16 23.63
C TYR A 123 -6.95 -9.74 23.28
N GLN A 124 -7.24 -10.99 23.66
CA GLN A 124 -8.58 -11.57 23.44
C GLN A 124 -9.64 -10.88 24.31
N HIS A 125 -9.32 -10.53 25.56
CA HIS A 125 -10.22 -9.76 26.41
C HIS A 125 -10.63 -8.41 25.79
N VAL A 126 -9.72 -7.69 25.13
CA VAL A 126 -10.03 -6.39 24.50
C VAL A 126 -10.58 -6.53 23.07
N CYS A 127 -10.01 -7.40 22.24
CA CYS A 127 -10.29 -7.44 20.81
C CYS A 127 -11.27 -8.54 20.35
N ALA A 128 -11.67 -9.51 21.19
CA ALA A 128 -12.42 -10.67 20.68
C ALA A 128 -13.76 -10.32 20.02
N LYS A 129 -14.48 -9.29 20.48
CA LYS A 129 -15.72 -8.85 19.84
C LYS A 129 -15.50 -7.90 18.66
N ALA A 130 -14.28 -7.39 18.43
CA ALA A 130 -14.00 -6.45 17.34
C ALA A 130 -14.21 -7.04 15.94
N ALA A 131 -14.43 -8.36 15.85
CA ALA A 131 -14.82 -9.09 14.63
C ALA A 131 -16.35 -9.22 14.44
N ASP A 132 -17.16 -8.92 15.46
CA ASP A 132 -18.62 -8.99 15.38
C ASP A 132 -19.15 -7.78 14.57
N ILE A 133 -20.12 -8.02 13.68
CA ILE A 133 -20.52 -7.05 12.63
C ILE A 133 -20.98 -5.69 13.20
N GLU A 134 -21.64 -5.67 14.35
CA GLU A 134 -22.09 -4.43 15.01
C GLU A 134 -20.92 -3.62 15.62
N SER A 135 -19.80 -4.28 15.95
CA SER A 135 -18.59 -3.63 16.49
C SER A 135 -17.71 -2.99 15.42
N ILE A 136 -17.89 -3.38 14.14
CA ILE A 136 -17.07 -2.89 13.03
C ILE A 136 -17.08 -1.37 12.98
N TYR A 137 -18.25 -0.75 13.19
CA TYR A 137 -18.44 0.70 13.25
C TYR A 137 -17.64 1.40 14.36
N VAL A 138 -17.22 0.66 15.39
CA VAL A 138 -16.52 1.16 16.56
C VAL A 138 -15.01 1.13 16.37
N SER A 139 -14.49 0.14 15.61
CA SER A 139 -13.05 -0.08 15.37
C SER A 139 -12.34 1.20 14.90
N PRO A 140 -11.16 1.54 15.47
CA PRO A 140 -10.35 2.67 15.00
C PRO A 140 -10.03 2.59 13.51
N MET A 141 -9.83 1.38 12.97
CA MET A 141 -9.52 1.17 11.55
C MET A 141 -10.72 1.50 10.65
N PHE A 142 -11.92 1.15 11.10
CA PHE A 142 -13.13 1.50 10.38
C PHE A 142 -13.38 3.01 10.38
N LYS A 143 -13.21 3.69 11.53
CA LYS A 143 -13.30 5.15 11.61
C LYS A 143 -12.30 5.85 10.70
N VAL A 144 -11.06 5.37 10.64
CA VAL A 144 -10.03 5.85 9.71
C VAL A 144 -10.48 5.65 8.26
N ALA A 145 -11.01 4.47 7.91
CA ALA A 145 -11.52 4.19 6.57
C ALA A 145 -12.73 5.07 6.19
N VAL A 146 -13.68 5.30 7.11
CA VAL A 146 -14.83 6.20 6.91
C VAL A 146 -14.37 7.64 6.74
N TYR A 147 -13.47 8.13 7.61
CA TYR A 147 -12.89 9.47 7.46
C TYR A 147 -12.22 9.64 6.09
N TRP A 148 -11.45 8.65 5.64
CA TRP A 148 -10.90 8.70 4.28
C TRP A 148 -11.97 8.67 3.20
N LYS A 149 -13.04 7.88 3.33
CA LYS A 149 -14.15 7.90 2.37
C LYS A 149 -14.88 9.25 2.32
N GLU A 150 -15.03 9.94 3.45
CA GLU A 150 -15.60 11.28 3.49
C GLU A 150 -14.65 12.33 2.88
N VAL A 151 -13.37 12.29 3.25
CA VAL A 151 -12.31 13.15 2.69
C VAL A 151 -12.18 12.94 1.18
N GLU A 152 -12.26 11.69 0.71
CA GLU A 152 -12.35 11.32 -0.70
C GLU A 152 -13.61 11.91 -1.36
N ALA A 153 -14.79 11.77 -0.74
CA ALA A 153 -16.08 12.17 -1.33
C ALA A 153 -16.29 13.70 -1.36
N LEU A 154 -15.76 14.43 -0.38
CA LEU A 154 -15.83 15.89 -0.31
C LEU A 154 -14.92 16.57 -1.34
N GLY A 155 -13.89 15.87 -1.81
CA GLY A 155 -12.79 16.45 -2.59
C GLY A 155 -11.87 17.26 -1.68
N ILE A 156 -10.61 16.85 -1.56
CA ILE A 156 -9.70 17.44 -0.58
C ILE A 156 -9.47 18.92 -0.89
N GLY A 157 -9.74 19.75 0.12
CA GLY A 157 -9.98 21.18 -0.03
C GLY A 157 -8.80 21.94 -0.64
N GLY A 158 -8.97 22.42 -1.87
CA GLY A 158 -8.13 23.44 -2.50
C GLY A 158 -6.69 23.06 -2.80
N SER A 159 -6.20 21.89 -2.36
CA SER A 159 -4.80 21.52 -2.55
C SER A 159 -4.54 21.09 -4.00
N PRO A 160 -3.36 21.37 -4.57
CA PRO A 160 -3.09 21.03 -5.97
C PRO A 160 -3.21 19.52 -6.25
N ALA A 161 -2.79 18.69 -5.28
CA ALA A 161 -2.91 17.24 -5.34
C ALA A 161 -4.37 16.76 -5.15
N GLY A 162 -5.10 17.35 -4.21
CA GLY A 162 -6.50 17.01 -3.92
C GLY A 162 -7.44 17.32 -5.07
N ILE A 163 -7.25 18.49 -5.71
CA ILE A 163 -7.94 18.88 -6.95
C ILE A 163 -7.67 17.86 -8.05
N PHE A 164 -6.41 17.46 -8.25
CA PHE A 164 -6.04 16.53 -9.31
C PHE A 164 -6.61 15.12 -9.09
N ILE A 165 -6.53 14.55 -7.87
CA ILE A 165 -7.21 13.26 -7.57
C ILE A 165 -8.72 13.37 -7.81
N SER A 166 -9.34 14.48 -7.37
CA SER A 166 -10.78 14.69 -7.52
C SER A 166 -11.22 14.80 -8.98
N ALA A 167 -10.34 15.29 -9.86
CA ALA A 167 -10.56 15.36 -11.30
C ALA A 167 -10.27 14.01 -12.00
N LEU A 168 -9.27 13.24 -11.54
CA LEU A 168 -8.97 11.91 -12.05
C LEU A 168 -10.09 10.91 -11.74
N ARG A 169 -10.61 10.89 -10.49
CA ARG A 169 -11.52 9.82 -10.03
C ARG A 169 -12.76 9.60 -10.92
N PRO A 170 -13.48 10.63 -11.41
CA PRO A 170 -14.63 10.43 -12.31
C PRO A 170 -14.31 9.71 -13.62
N THR A 171 -13.05 9.70 -14.07
CA THR A 171 -12.62 9.00 -15.29
C THR A 171 -12.36 7.50 -15.10
N LEU A 172 -12.23 7.03 -13.85
CA LEU A 172 -11.94 5.61 -13.55
C LEU A 172 -13.19 4.69 -13.66
N PRO A 173 -14.37 5.00 -13.07
CA PRO A 173 -15.52 4.08 -13.07
C PRO A 173 -16.49 4.30 -14.24
N THR A 174 -16.25 5.28 -15.12
CA THR A 174 -17.18 5.63 -16.22
C THR A 174 -16.85 4.94 -17.54
N GLY A 175 -15.68 4.33 -17.66
CA GLY A 175 -15.33 3.48 -18.80
C GLY A 175 -15.97 2.10 -18.70
N LEU A 176 -16.78 1.73 -19.70
CA LEU A 176 -16.65 0.37 -20.22
C LEU A 176 -15.20 0.26 -20.70
N PHE A 177 -14.41 -0.63 -20.12
CA PHE A 177 -13.06 -0.89 -20.60
C PHE A 177 -13.15 -1.39 -22.05
N ILE A 178 -12.71 -0.55 -22.98
CA ILE A 178 -12.62 -0.87 -24.40
C ILE A 178 -11.13 -0.82 -24.70
N ALA A 179 -10.47 -1.95 -24.49
CA ALA A 179 -9.02 -2.07 -24.56
C ALA A 179 -8.41 -1.46 -25.83
N GLU A 180 -9.09 -1.58 -26.98
CA GLU A 180 -8.71 -0.91 -28.24
C GLU A 180 -8.58 0.61 -28.08
N THR A 181 -9.63 1.25 -27.53
CA THR A 181 -9.68 2.69 -27.26
C THR A 181 -8.65 3.09 -26.21
N ASP A 182 -8.45 2.27 -25.18
CA ASP A 182 -7.52 2.59 -24.09
C ASP A 182 -6.05 2.43 -24.53
N VAL A 183 -5.68 1.40 -25.28
CA VAL A 183 -4.34 1.25 -25.87
C VAL A 183 -4.07 2.35 -26.90
N ALA A 184 -5.06 2.75 -27.71
CA ALA A 184 -4.95 3.91 -28.60
C ALA A 184 -4.72 5.22 -27.81
N ASN A 185 -5.50 5.46 -26.75
CA ASN A 185 -5.37 6.62 -25.87
C ASN A 185 -4.01 6.66 -25.15
N PHE A 186 -3.54 5.54 -24.60
CA PHE A 186 -2.22 5.44 -23.98
C PHE A 186 -1.08 5.60 -24.99
N THR A 187 -1.24 5.10 -26.21
CA THR A 187 -0.27 5.35 -27.30
C THR A 187 -0.19 6.84 -27.60
N ALA A 188 -1.32 7.53 -27.79
CA ALA A 188 -1.34 8.97 -28.00
C ALA A 188 -0.71 9.73 -26.81
N ALA A 189 -1.08 9.37 -25.58
CA ALA A 189 -0.59 10.03 -24.38
C ALA A 189 0.92 9.84 -24.17
N ILE A 190 1.48 8.65 -24.41
CA ILE A 190 2.92 8.40 -24.36
C ILE A 190 3.65 9.26 -25.41
N LEU A 191 3.14 9.30 -26.65
CA LEU A 191 3.76 10.04 -27.76
C LEU A 191 3.75 11.57 -27.58
N ASP A 192 2.82 12.10 -26.78
CA ASP A 192 2.64 13.53 -26.57
C ASP A 192 3.19 14.02 -25.22
N THR A 193 3.34 13.14 -24.23
CA THR A 193 3.83 13.53 -22.88
C THR A 193 5.29 13.18 -22.62
N VAL A 194 5.82 12.07 -23.15
CA VAL A 194 7.17 11.59 -22.83
C VAL A 194 8.20 12.45 -23.59
N THR A 195 9.08 13.12 -22.84
CA THR A 195 9.92 14.19 -23.40
C THR A 195 11.01 13.66 -24.36
N HIS A 196 11.45 12.42 -24.17
CA HIS A 196 12.45 11.77 -25.02
C HIS A 196 11.85 10.77 -26.01
N VAL A 197 10.59 10.91 -26.43
CA VAL A 197 10.04 10.19 -27.61
C VAL A 197 10.93 10.52 -28.82
N PRO A 198 11.74 9.57 -29.31
CA PRO A 198 12.77 9.92 -30.26
C PRO A 198 12.19 9.91 -31.67
N LYS A 199 12.32 11.06 -32.35
CA LYS A 199 12.42 11.06 -33.82
C LYS A 199 13.52 10.06 -34.18
N PRO A 200 13.26 9.16 -35.15
CA PRO A 200 13.52 7.71 -35.07
C PRO A 200 14.76 7.33 -34.26
N LEU A 201 14.60 6.42 -33.26
CA LEU A 201 15.56 5.85 -32.28
C LEU A 201 17.06 5.77 -32.72
N ALA A 202 17.69 6.90 -33.04
CA ALA A 202 18.94 6.94 -33.81
C ALA A 202 20.18 6.47 -33.03
N SER A 203 20.04 6.10 -31.76
CA SER A 203 21.12 5.54 -30.94
C SER A 203 20.59 4.69 -29.80
N ALA A 204 21.37 3.69 -29.38
CA ALA A 204 21.13 2.92 -28.16
C ALA A 204 20.91 3.83 -26.92
N SER A 205 21.63 4.94 -26.83
CA SER A 205 21.44 5.93 -25.75
C SER A 205 20.05 6.57 -25.75
N SER A 206 19.44 6.80 -26.92
CA SER A 206 18.09 7.37 -27.00
C SER A 206 17.05 6.35 -26.54
N ILE A 207 17.22 5.08 -26.93
CA ILE A 207 16.38 3.95 -26.49
C ILE A 207 16.44 3.79 -24.95
N VAL A 208 17.65 3.77 -24.39
CA VAL A 208 17.87 3.68 -22.94
C VAL A 208 17.26 4.87 -22.20
N THR A 209 17.38 6.09 -22.73
CA THR A 209 16.76 7.30 -22.14
C THR A 209 15.24 7.18 -22.11
N PHE A 210 14.63 6.76 -23.24
CA PHE A 210 13.18 6.59 -23.37
C PHE A 210 12.62 5.53 -22.41
N PHE A 211 13.25 4.35 -22.32
CA PHE A 211 12.83 3.32 -21.37
C PHE A 211 13.08 3.69 -19.91
N ALA A 212 14.17 4.40 -19.60
CA ALA A 212 14.41 4.91 -18.25
C ALA A 212 13.37 5.96 -17.83
N GLU A 213 12.97 6.86 -18.75
CA GLU A 213 11.90 7.83 -18.51
C GLU A 213 10.57 7.11 -18.25
N LEU A 214 10.14 6.20 -19.13
CA LEU A 214 8.92 5.40 -18.94
C LEU A 214 8.91 4.62 -17.62
N SER A 215 9.98 3.87 -17.31
CA SER A 215 10.01 3.00 -16.12
C SER A 215 10.19 3.76 -14.80
N LEU A 216 10.98 4.84 -14.76
CA LEU A 216 11.30 5.52 -13.50
C LEU A 216 10.38 6.72 -13.21
N VAL A 217 10.00 7.47 -14.25
CA VAL A 217 9.15 8.67 -14.14
C VAL A 217 7.68 8.31 -14.24
N TYR A 218 7.31 7.56 -15.28
CA TYR A 218 5.91 7.19 -15.53
C TYR A 218 5.52 5.83 -14.93
N LYS A 219 6.46 5.11 -14.32
CA LYS A 219 6.26 3.75 -13.75
C LYS A 219 5.58 2.79 -14.74
N VAL A 220 5.74 2.99 -16.05
CA VAL A 220 5.16 2.12 -17.08
C VAL A 220 6.08 0.91 -17.27
N PRO A 221 5.56 -0.33 -17.23
CA PRO A 221 6.33 -1.51 -17.57
C PRO A 221 6.81 -1.46 -19.03
N THR A 222 8.07 -1.78 -19.28
CA THR A 222 8.67 -1.78 -20.63
C THR A 222 9.56 -3.01 -20.83
N VAL A 223 9.95 -3.23 -22.09
CA VAL A 223 10.85 -4.31 -22.53
C VAL A 223 12.23 -4.23 -21.86
N LEU A 224 12.71 -3.02 -21.57
CA LEU A 224 13.92 -2.76 -20.77
C LEU A 224 13.50 -2.05 -19.48
N SER A 225 13.13 -2.81 -18.46
CA SER A 225 12.59 -2.25 -17.23
C SER A 225 13.68 -1.79 -16.26
N PHE A 226 13.50 -0.59 -15.73
CA PHE A 226 14.33 0.00 -14.66
C PHE A 226 13.53 -0.01 -13.36
N GLY A 227 13.82 -0.98 -12.49
CA GLY A 227 13.14 -1.14 -11.21
C GLY A 227 14.01 -0.74 -10.03
N VAL A 228 13.39 -0.45 -8.89
CA VAL A 228 14.03 -0.60 -7.59
C VAL A 228 13.19 -1.61 -6.82
N PRO A 229 13.75 -2.77 -6.42
CA PRO A 229 12.99 -3.75 -5.67
C PRO A 229 12.62 -3.16 -4.31
N ALA A 230 11.46 -3.54 -3.79
CA ALA A 230 11.11 -3.27 -2.40
C ALA A 230 12.28 -3.74 -1.51
N LYS A 231 12.82 -2.84 -0.69
CA LYS A 231 14.06 -3.12 0.06
C LYS A 231 13.91 -4.38 0.90
N GLU A 232 14.75 -5.38 0.63
CA GLU A 232 15.04 -6.43 1.60
C GLU A 232 15.47 -5.77 2.92
N SER A 233 14.80 -6.16 4.01
CA SER A 233 15.00 -5.61 5.34
C SER A 233 16.46 -5.77 5.77
N GLY A 234 17.19 -4.66 5.87
CA GLY A 234 18.58 -4.62 6.30
C GLY A 234 19.59 -4.13 5.25
N SER A 235 19.24 -4.02 3.97
CA SER A 235 20.17 -3.43 2.98
C SER A 235 20.22 -1.89 3.09
N PRO A 236 21.39 -1.29 3.42
CA PRO A 236 21.52 0.16 3.46
C PRO A 236 21.47 0.76 2.04
N ALA A 237 22.04 0.08 1.05
CA ALA A 237 22.11 0.53 -0.33
C ALA A 237 20.82 0.20 -1.09
N THR A 238 20.30 1.19 -1.81
CA THR A 238 19.26 0.95 -2.82
C THR A 238 19.91 0.34 -4.06
N THR A 239 19.27 -0.67 -4.65
CA THR A 239 19.78 -1.34 -5.84
C THR A 239 18.85 -1.05 -7.02
N LEU A 240 19.36 -0.40 -8.07
CA LEU A 240 18.68 -0.31 -9.36
C LEU A 240 18.72 -1.68 -10.04
N VAL A 241 17.56 -2.24 -10.32
CA VAL A 241 17.39 -3.47 -11.09
C VAL A 241 17.21 -3.13 -12.56
N LEU A 242 18.01 -3.77 -13.41
CA LEU A 242 17.85 -3.76 -14.86
C LEU A 242 17.37 -5.14 -15.29
N ASP A 243 16.25 -5.22 -16.01
CA ASP A 243 15.68 -6.49 -16.44
C ASP A 243 15.01 -6.40 -17.82
N ARG A 244 15.34 -7.35 -18.69
CA ARG A 244 14.73 -7.56 -20.01
C ARG A 244 13.44 -8.35 -19.85
N ARG A 245 12.31 -7.71 -20.15
CA ARG A 245 11.00 -8.38 -20.20
C ARG A 245 10.75 -8.96 -21.59
N THR A 246 10.17 -10.15 -21.62
CA THR A 246 9.79 -10.87 -22.85
C THR A 246 8.28 -10.87 -23.08
N ASP A 247 7.52 -10.69 -22.00
CA ASP A 247 6.06 -10.68 -21.91
C ASP A 247 5.47 -9.34 -22.35
N CYS A 248 5.84 -8.86 -23.54
CA CYS A 248 5.44 -7.54 -24.02
C CYS A 248 3.93 -7.41 -24.27
N PHE A 249 3.32 -8.39 -24.94
CA PHE A 249 1.88 -8.41 -25.21
C PHE A 249 1.21 -9.55 -24.42
N THR A 250 -0.02 -9.32 -23.97
CA THR A 250 -0.83 -10.31 -23.27
C THR A 250 -1.40 -11.37 -24.23
N GLU A 251 -1.68 -12.57 -23.72
CA GLU A 251 -2.18 -13.70 -24.54
C GLU A 251 -3.66 -13.55 -24.97
N VAL A 252 -4.35 -12.49 -24.52
CA VAL A 252 -5.81 -12.31 -24.69
C VAL A 252 -6.08 -11.39 -25.87
N ASP A 253 -6.37 -11.97 -27.04
CA ASP A 253 -6.65 -11.30 -28.32
C ASP A 253 -5.80 -10.03 -28.61
N PRO A 254 -4.47 -10.16 -28.64
CA PRO A 254 -3.57 -9.02 -28.82
C PRO A 254 -3.79 -8.25 -30.14
N GLY A 255 -4.33 -8.91 -31.17
CA GLY A 255 -4.41 -8.36 -32.53
C GLY A 255 -5.19 -7.05 -32.62
N THR A 256 -6.37 -6.98 -32.00
CA THR A 256 -7.26 -5.83 -32.17
C THR A 256 -6.78 -4.61 -31.38
N TRP A 257 -6.28 -4.81 -30.16
CA TRP A 257 -5.85 -3.71 -29.27
C TRP A 257 -4.52 -3.11 -29.73
N ILE A 258 -3.56 -3.96 -30.12
CA ILE A 258 -2.27 -3.54 -30.69
C ILE A 258 -2.50 -2.76 -31.98
N LYS A 259 -3.44 -3.20 -32.84
CA LYS A 259 -3.76 -2.49 -34.08
C LYS A 259 -4.26 -1.06 -33.82
N ALA A 260 -5.15 -0.86 -32.84
CA ALA A 260 -5.63 0.48 -32.49
C ALA A 260 -4.49 1.42 -32.01
N GLY A 261 -3.57 0.91 -31.18
CA GLY A 261 -2.34 1.63 -30.83
C GLY A 261 -1.45 1.91 -32.03
N LEU A 262 -1.30 0.94 -32.93
CA LEU A 262 -0.47 1.04 -34.12
C LEU A 262 -1.01 2.05 -35.15
N GLU A 263 -2.34 2.19 -35.27
CA GLU A 263 -2.98 3.21 -36.09
C GLU A 263 -2.66 4.63 -35.58
N VAL A 264 -2.73 4.86 -34.26
CA VAL A 264 -2.31 6.13 -33.64
C VAL A 264 -0.82 6.40 -33.85
N PHE A 265 0.03 5.38 -33.69
CA PHE A 265 1.46 5.47 -33.92
C PHE A 265 1.79 5.87 -35.37
N ASN A 266 1.22 5.15 -36.33
CA ASN A 266 1.40 5.38 -37.76
C ASN A 266 0.90 6.77 -38.18
N ALA A 267 -0.24 7.22 -37.65
CA ALA A 267 -0.75 8.57 -37.88
C ALA A 267 0.22 9.66 -37.35
N LYS A 268 0.81 9.46 -36.16
CA LYS A 268 1.75 10.42 -35.54
C LYS A 268 3.06 10.54 -36.33
N PHE A 269 3.65 9.42 -36.74
CA PHE A 269 4.97 9.40 -37.41
C PHE A 269 4.91 9.38 -38.94
N LYS A 270 3.72 9.21 -39.53
CA LYS A 270 3.53 8.95 -40.98
C LYS A 270 4.25 7.68 -41.43
N SER A 271 4.25 6.66 -40.58
CA SER A 271 4.79 5.33 -40.88
C SER A 271 3.70 4.38 -41.38
N THR A 272 4.13 3.24 -41.92
CA THR A 272 3.29 2.15 -42.42
C THR A 272 3.74 0.83 -41.77
N VAL A 273 3.84 0.79 -40.44
CA VAL A 273 4.14 -0.45 -39.72
C VAL A 273 2.87 -1.27 -39.68
N GLU A 274 2.90 -2.48 -40.23
CA GLU A 274 1.77 -3.40 -40.19
C GLU A 274 1.77 -4.23 -38.89
N LEU A 275 0.61 -4.76 -38.51
CA LEU A 275 0.46 -5.58 -37.31
C LEU A 275 1.34 -6.83 -37.36
N ASP A 276 1.41 -7.51 -38.50
CA ASP A 276 2.20 -8.73 -38.69
C ASP A 276 3.70 -8.47 -38.54
N ASP A 277 4.21 -7.34 -39.05
CA ASP A 277 5.61 -6.92 -38.87
C ASP A 277 5.93 -6.70 -37.39
N LEU A 278 5.00 -6.08 -36.66
CA LEU A 278 5.15 -5.79 -35.23
C LEU A 278 5.13 -7.06 -34.37
N LEU A 279 4.25 -8.01 -34.68
CA LEU A 279 4.16 -9.30 -34.00
C LEU A 279 5.37 -10.19 -34.31
N ALA A 280 5.82 -10.26 -35.57
CA ALA A 280 7.04 -10.96 -35.95
C ALA A 280 8.28 -10.34 -35.29
N PHE A 281 8.32 -9.01 -35.13
CA PHE A 281 9.38 -8.35 -34.38
C PHE A 281 9.32 -8.67 -32.88
N ALA A 282 8.12 -8.69 -32.27
CA ALA A 282 7.93 -9.10 -30.89
C ALA A 282 8.38 -10.55 -30.64
N GLU A 283 8.01 -11.48 -31.53
CA GLU A 283 8.46 -12.88 -31.46
C GLU A 283 9.99 -12.99 -31.56
N LYS A 284 10.63 -12.19 -32.42
CA LYS A 284 12.09 -12.10 -32.54
C LYS A 284 12.76 -11.56 -31.25
N ILE A 285 12.15 -10.59 -30.57
CA ILE A 285 12.63 -10.09 -29.27
C ILE A 285 12.43 -11.14 -28.16
N SER A 286 11.34 -11.89 -28.19
CA SER A 286 11.05 -12.94 -27.20
C SER A 286 11.93 -14.19 -27.39
N SER A 287 12.18 -14.61 -28.63
CA SER A 287 12.99 -15.79 -28.97
C SER A 287 14.50 -15.59 -28.80
N SER A 288 14.99 -14.34 -28.93
CA SER A 288 16.38 -13.97 -28.62
C SER A 288 16.67 -13.80 -27.12
N ALA A 289 15.66 -13.92 -26.24
CA ALA A 289 15.91 -13.99 -24.81
C ALA A 289 16.38 -15.40 -24.45
N VAL A 290 17.69 -15.56 -24.23
CA VAL A 290 18.27 -16.86 -23.96
C VAL A 290 17.74 -17.38 -22.62
N LYS A 291 17.18 -18.59 -22.60
CA LYS A 291 16.73 -19.29 -21.38
C LYS A 291 17.91 -19.79 -20.54
N GLN A 292 18.97 -18.99 -20.38
CA GLN A 292 20.06 -19.36 -19.49
C GLN A 292 19.54 -19.44 -18.05
N PRO A 293 19.97 -20.44 -17.26
CA PRO A 293 19.69 -20.43 -15.83
C PRO A 293 20.31 -19.15 -15.26
N ARG A 294 19.50 -18.35 -14.55
CA ARG A 294 19.90 -17.05 -13.96
C ARG A 294 21.28 -17.20 -13.27
N GLU A 295 22.32 -16.69 -13.91
CA GLU A 295 23.68 -16.77 -13.39
C GLU A 295 23.81 -16.02 -12.06
N LYS A 296 24.96 -16.18 -11.39
CA LYS A 296 25.22 -15.51 -10.11
C LYS A 296 25.09 -14.00 -10.25
N ARG A 297 23.99 -13.46 -9.71
CA ARG A 297 23.66 -12.04 -9.55
C ARG A 297 24.84 -11.27 -8.99
N GLU A 298 25.54 -10.52 -9.85
CA GLU A 298 26.66 -9.67 -9.47
C GLU A 298 26.18 -8.22 -9.26
N ILE A 299 26.37 -7.68 -8.07
CA ILE A 299 26.08 -6.27 -7.78
C ILE A 299 27.24 -5.43 -8.33
N ARG A 300 26.94 -4.57 -9.31
CA ARG A 300 27.93 -3.77 -10.04
C ARG A 300 27.89 -2.30 -9.63
N HIS A 301 29.00 -1.60 -9.87
CA HIS A 301 29.12 -0.17 -9.54
C HIS A 301 28.40 0.66 -10.61
N VAL A 302 27.49 1.56 -10.21
CA VAL A 302 26.54 2.25 -11.13
C VAL A 302 27.19 3.02 -12.30
N TYR A 303 28.48 3.35 -12.22
CA TYR A 303 29.22 4.01 -13.31
C TYR A 303 29.76 3.06 -14.40
N ASN A 304 29.66 1.75 -14.20
CA ASN A 304 29.85 0.77 -15.25
C ASN A 304 28.64 0.85 -16.19
N VAL A 305 28.87 0.82 -17.50
CA VAL A 305 27.78 0.85 -18.49
C VAL A 305 27.36 -0.58 -18.78
N PRO A 306 26.09 -0.96 -18.60
CA PRO A 306 25.61 -2.33 -18.82
C PRO A 306 25.14 -2.58 -20.27
N PHE A 307 25.54 -1.70 -21.19
CA PHE A 307 24.98 -1.59 -22.54
C PHE A 307 26.09 -1.30 -23.55
N ASP A 308 26.32 -2.19 -24.51
CA ASP A 308 27.14 -1.87 -25.67
C ASP A 308 26.51 -0.72 -26.49
N GLY A 309 27.36 0.09 -27.14
CA GLY A 309 26.93 1.25 -27.91
C GLY A 309 26.46 2.47 -27.09
N VAL A 310 26.42 2.38 -25.75
CA VAL A 310 26.17 3.52 -24.86
C VAL A 310 27.49 3.97 -24.22
N SER A 311 27.88 5.23 -24.42
CA SER A 311 29.07 5.77 -23.77
C SER A 311 28.84 6.04 -22.28
N GLN A 312 29.90 6.00 -21.47
CA GLN A 312 29.82 6.34 -20.04
C GLN A 312 29.25 7.75 -19.78
N ARG A 313 29.48 8.70 -20.70
CA ARG A 313 28.90 10.06 -20.64
C ARG A 313 27.38 10.04 -20.85
N GLN A 314 26.90 9.25 -21.80
CA GLN A 314 25.46 9.06 -22.04
C GLN A 314 24.78 8.36 -20.87
N TRP A 315 25.36 7.26 -20.38
CA TRP A 315 24.85 6.56 -19.20
C TRP A 315 24.82 7.47 -17.96
N SER A 316 25.88 8.25 -17.73
CA SER A 316 25.89 9.27 -16.66
C SER A 316 24.80 10.33 -16.83
N LYS A 317 24.32 10.65 -18.05
CA LYS A 317 23.17 11.56 -18.24
C LYS A 317 21.90 10.89 -17.71
N VAL A 318 21.59 9.69 -18.18
CA VAL A 318 20.42 8.89 -17.77
C VAL A 318 20.36 8.75 -16.24
N LEU A 319 21.50 8.40 -15.62
CA LEU A 319 21.60 8.30 -14.16
C LEU A 319 21.33 9.64 -13.45
N LYS A 320 21.93 10.74 -13.92
CA LYS A 320 21.73 12.09 -13.32
C LYS A 320 20.31 12.63 -13.50
N GLU A 321 19.62 12.18 -14.53
CA GLU A 321 18.31 12.70 -14.93
C GLU A 321 17.16 11.97 -14.24
N PHE A 322 17.22 10.64 -14.17
CA PHE A 322 16.12 9.81 -13.66
C PHE A 322 16.46 9.03 -12.38
N VAL A 323 17.72 8.60 -12.19
CA VAL A 323 18.07 7.69 -11.09
C VAL A 323 18.57 8.43 -9.84
N PHE A 324 19.67 9.18 -9.92
CA PHE A 324 20.25 9.91 -8.79
C PHE A 324 19.32 10.94 -8.13
N PRO A 325 18.34 11.57 -8.81
CA PRO A 325 17.36 12.42 -8.14
C PRO A 325 16.41 11.67 -7.20
N LEU A 326 16.28 10.35 -7.36
CA LEU A 326 15.54 9.47 -6.45
C LEU A 326 16.46 8.65 -5.52
N TYR A 327 17.60 8.22 -6.05
CA TYR A 327 18.48 7.26 -5.38
C TYR A 327 19.95 7.72 -5.51
N PRO A 328 20.40 8.68 -4.67
CA PRO A 328 21.76 9.22 -4.75
C PRO A 328 22.84 8.17 -4.42
N ASP A 329 22.54 7.25 -3.49
CA ASP A 329 23.45 6.21 -3.00
C ASP A 329 23.29 4.86 -3.74
N VAL A 330 22.79 4.87 -4.97
CA VAL A 330 22.36 3.66 -5.68
C VAL A 330 23.53 2.80 -6.18
N LYS A 331 23.44 1.49 -5.98
CA LYS A 331 24.20 0.47 -6.73
C LYS A 331 23.30 -0.13 -7.79
N TYR A 332 23.81 -0.89 -8.76
CA TYR A 332 22.92 -1.61 -9.68
C TYR A 332 23.17 -3.12 -9.68
N LEU A 333 22.11 -3.85 -10.03
CA LEU A 333 22.09 -5.27 -10.23
C LEU A 333 21.40 -5.51 -11.58
N SER A 334 22.11 -6.13 -12.51
CA SER A 334 21.46 -6.65 -13.71
C SER A 334 20.84 -8.01 -13.38
N LEU A 335 19.56 -8.19 -13.66
CA LEU A 335 18.89 -9.51 -13.54
C LEU A 335 19.00 -10.33 -14.83
N SER A 336 19.16 -9.64 -15.96
CA SER A 336 19.55 -10.21 -17.24
C SER A 336 21.07 -10.09 -17.42
N PRO A 337 21.76 -11.03 -18.11
CA PRO A 337 23.16 -10.86 -18.52
C PRO A 337 23.36 -9.55 -19.32
N ASP A 338 24.46 -8.83 -19.10
CA ASP A 338 24.76 -7.57 -19.84
C ASP A 338 24.81 -7.79 -21.37
N HIS A 339 25.15 -9.01 -21.81
CA HIS A 339 25.05 -9.43 -23.22
C HIS A 339 23.60 -9.35 -23.74
N ASP A 340 22.63 -9.88 -23.00
CA ASP A 340 21.23 -9.96 -23.43
C ASP A 340 20.56 -8.57 -23.44
N LEU A 341 21.03 -7.65 -22.60
CA LEU A 341 20.66 -6.23 -22.63
C LEU A 341 21.27 -5.50 -23.83
N SER A 342 22.52 -5.83 -24.15
CA SER A 342 23.25 -5.24 -25.27
C SER A 342 22.71 -5.73 -26.63
N GLU A 343 22.39 -7.02 -26.75
CA GLU A 343 21.72 -7.60 -27.92
C GLU A 343 20.33 -6.96 -28.15
N LEU A 344 19.54 -6.79 -27.07
CA LEU A 344 18.26 -6.09 -27.15
C LEU A 344 18.41 -4.67 -27.73
N LEU A 345 19.39 -3.91 -27.26
CA LEU A 345 19.65 -2.55 -27.74
C LEU A 345 20.20 -2.51 -29.17
N ASP A 346 21.04 -3.46 -29.57
CA ASP A 346 21.50 -3.60 -30.96
C ASP A 346 20.32 -3.92 -31.90
N VAL A 347 19.42 -4.84 -31.52
CA VAL A 347 18.21 -5.14 -32.30
C VAL A 347 17.28 -3.93 -32.41
N LEU A 348 17.05 -3.18 -31.32
CA LEU A 348 16.18 -1.99 -31.31
C LEU A 348 16.80 -0.76 -31.99
N SER A 349 18.12 -0.64 -32.03
CA SER A 349 18.82 0.52 -32.62
C SER A 349 19.16 0.37 -34.10
N LYS A 350 19.16 -0.85 -34.65
CA LYS A 350 19.40 -1.11 -36.08
C LYS A 350 18.48 -0.29 -36.99
N ALA A 351 19.08 0.50 -37.88
CA ALA A 351 18.41 1.42 -38.79
C ALA A 351 17.24 0.78 -39.57
N VAL A 352 17.40 -0.48 -40.00
CA VAL A 352 16.39 -1.24 -40.75
C VAL A 352 15.14 -1.54 -39.91
N ASN A 353 15.29 -1.68 -38.59
CA ASN A 353 14.19 -2.04 -37.69
C ASN A 353 13.48 -0.80 -37.11
N GLN A 354 13.95 0.42 -37.39
CA GLN A 354 13.59 1.65 -36.67
C GLN A 354 12.09 1.92 -36.49
N PRO A 355 11.24 1.93 -37.55
CA PRO A 355 9.82 2.23 -37.37
C PRO A 355 9.11 1.13 -36.55
N VAL A 356 9.44 -0.14 -36.78
CA VAL A 356 8.87 -1.29 -36.06
C VAL A 356 9.35 -1.35 -34.61
N SER A 357 10.62 -1.03 -34.35
CA SER A 357 11.21 -1.02 -32.99
C SER A 357 10.63 0.07 -32.12
N LEU A 358 10.37 1.25 -32.69
CA LEU A 358 9.73 2.36 -31.98
C LEU A 358 8.24 2.08 -31.77
N ALA A 359 7.53 1.56 -32.78
CA ALA A 359 6.15 1.10 -32.64
C ALA A 359 6.04 0.06 -31.51
N TYR A 360 6.94 -0.93 -31.49
CA TYR A 360 6.99 -1.97 -30.46
C TYR A 360 7.21 -1.37 -29.08
N ALA A 361 8.24 -0.54 -28.91
CA ALA A 361 8.53 0.09 -27.62
C ALA A 361 7.37 0.95 -27.07
N VAL A 362 6.65 1.67 -27.94
CA VAL A 362 5.52 2.55 -27.55
C VAL A 362 4.25 1.76 -27.30
N VAL A 363 3.82 0.92 -28.24
CA VAL A 363 2.53 0.19 -28.14
C VAL A 363 2.59 -0.85 -27.03
N CYS A 364 3.75 -1.47 -26.79
CA CYS A 364 3.97 -2.34 -25.63
C CYS A 364 3.77 -1.60 -24.30
N ALA A 365 4.37 -0.42 -24.16
CA ALA A 365 4.22 0.42 -22.97
C ALA A 365 2.77 0.91 -22.80
N ALA A 366 2.08 1.20 -23.90
CA ALA A 366 0.66 1.58 -23.89
C ALA A 366 -0.26 0.43 -23.46
N GLU A 367 -0.03 -0.80 -23.95
CA GLU A 367 -0.77 -2.00 -23.54
C GLU A 367 -0.58 -2.30 -22.06
N LYS A 368 0.66 -2.28 -21.56
CA LYS A 368 0.92 -2.47 -20.12
C LYS A 368 0.30 -1.38 -19.26
N ALA A 369 0.37 -0.11 -19.67
CA ALA A 369 -0.29 0.98 -18.94
C ALA A 369 -1.82 0.84 -18.93
N ALA A 370 -2.43 0.39 -20.04
CA ALA A 370 -3.86 0.09 -20.08
C ALA A 370 -4.22 -1.08 -19.15
N VAL A 371 -3.46 -2.18 -19.19
CA VAL A 371 -3.66 -3.34 -18.30
C VAL A 371 -3.51 -2.97 -16.82
N ASP A 372 -2.50 -2.18 -16.43
CA ASP A 372 -2.32 -1.68 -15.06
C ASP A 372 -3.60 -0.97 -14.55
N VAL A 373 -4.21 -0.14 -15.40
CA VAL A 373 -5.44 0.62 -15.09
C VAL A 373 -6.65 -0.28 -15.01
N THR A 374 -6.78 -1.25 -15.92
CA THR A 374 -7.86 -2.22 -15.97
C THR A 374 -7.87 -3.13 -14.74
N ASP A 375 -6.71 -3.66 -14.36
CA ASP A 375 -6.52 -4.39 -13.11
C ASP A 375 -6.97 -3.53 -11.91
N ALA A 376 -6.55 -2.26 -11.87
CA ALA A 376 -6.92 -1.34 -10.79
C ALA A 376 -8.44 -1.10 -10.71
N ILE A 377 -9.13 -0.99 -11.85
CA ILE A 377 -10.60 -0.81 -11.94
C ILE A 377 -11.33 -2.09 -11.50
N PHE A 378 -10.87 -3.27 -11.90
CA PHE A 378 -11.47 -4.53 -11.45
C PHE A 378 -11.26 -4.75 -9.94
N ASP A 379 -10.05 -4.48 -9.42
CA ASP A 379 -9.76 -4.55 -7.99
C ASP A 379 -10.61 -3.55 -7.18
N TYR A 380 -10.86 -2.34 -7.71
CA TYR A 380 -11.69 -1.30 -7.08
C TYR A 380 -13.14 -1.74 -6.80
N HIS A 381 -13.71 -2.59 -7.65
CA HIS A 381 -15.05 -3.15 -7.42
C HIS A 381 -15.07 -4.25 -6.34
N SER A 382 -13.90 -4.73 -5.88
CA SER A 382 -13.79 -5.85 -4.94
C SER A 382 -13.38 -5.47 -3.50
N GLN A 383 -12.61 -4.38 -3.29
CA GLN A 383 -12.05 -4.04 -1.96
C GLN A 383 -11.92 -2.53 -1.67
N LEU A 384 -11.79 -2.16 -0.38
CA LEU A 384 -11.63 -0.78 0.09
C LEU A 384 -10.31 -0.13 -0.40
N SER A 385 -10.41 0.79 -1.36
CA SER A 385 -9.47 1.83 -1.85
C SER A 385 -7.95 1.58 -1.99
N LEU A 386 -7.28 0.87 -1.07
CA LEU A 386 -5.82 0.79 -1.02
C LEU A 386 -5.19 0.14 -2.26
N CYS A 387 -5.83 -0.89 -2.84
CA CYS A 387 -5.29 -1.58 -4.02
C CYS A 387 -5.28 -0.70 -5.29
N LEU A 388 -6.21 0.27 -5.42
CA LEU A 388 -6.35 1.11 -6.61
C LEU A 388 -5.11 1.99 -6.80
N SER A 389 -4.63 2.64 -5.74
CA SER A 389 -3.49 3.55 -5.82
C SER A 389 -2.16 2.83 -5.98
N ASP A 390 -2.01 1.62 -5.43
CA ASP A 390 -0.82 0.78 -5.62
C ASP A 390 -0.68 0.35 -7.10
N LYS A 391 -1.76 -0.16 -7.71
CA LYS A 391 -1.82 -0.58 -9.11
C LYS A 391 -1.63 0.57 -10.09
N LEU A 392 -2.27 1.71 -9.84
CA LEU A 392 -2.08 2.92 -10.66
C LEU A 392 -0.71 3.58 -10.46
N HIS A 393 0.07 3.15 -9.46
CA HIS A 393 1.33 3.77 -9.03
C HIS A 393 1.18 5.25 -8.61
N ILE A 394 0.09 5.54 -7.89
CA ILE A 394 -0.26 6.87 -7.38
C ILE A 394 -0.36 6.98 -5.85
N CYS A 395 0.09 5.97 -5.08
CA CYS A 395 0.08 6.01 -3.60
C CYS A 395 0.69 7.28 -3.01
N ALA A 396 1.88 7.68 -3.45
CA ALA A 396 2.53 8.91 -3.00
C ALA A 396 1.68 10.18 -3.23
N LEU A 397 0.75 10.18 -4.18
CA LEU A 397 -0.19 11.29 -4.41
C LEU A 397 -1.35 11.26 -3.39
N GLU A 398 -1.92 10.09 -3.13
CA GLU A 398 -2.89 9.94 -2.04
C GLU A 398 -2.27 10.29 -0.69
N ASP A 399 -1.03 9.89 -0.45
CA ASP A 399 -0.27 10.16 0.77
C ASP A 399 -0.05 11.67 1.00
N VAL A 400 0.22 12.43 -0.07
CA VAL A 400 0.24 13.90 -0.01
C VAL A 400 -1.12 14.44 0.40
N VAL A 401 -2.19 13.97 -0.24
CA VAL A 401 -3.56 14.41 -0.02
C VAL A 401 -4.05 14.07 1.39
N LYS A 402 -3.71 12.87 1.89
CA LYS A 402 -3.94 12.42 3.26
C LYS A 402 -3.18 13.31 4.25
N ALA A 403 -1.91 13.59 3.99
CA ALA A 403 -1.07 14.46 4.82
C ALA A 403 -1.58 15.90 4.90
N GLU A 404 -2.08 16.45 3.80
CA GLU A 404 -2.69 17.78 3.75
C GLU A 404 -4.03 17.83 4.49
N ALA A 405 -4.88 16.82 4.32
CA ALA A 405 -6.19 16.73 4.97
C ALA A 405 -6.10 16.63 6.51
N VAL A 406 -5.08 15.93 7.03
CA VAL A 406 -4.91 15.75 8.48
C VAL A 406 -4.17 16.88 9.18
N SER A 407 -3.33 17.63 8.46
CA SER A 407 -2.44 18.63 9.05
C SER A 407 -3.19 19.71 9.82
N ASN A 408 -2.86 19.84 11.10
CA ASN A 408 -3.43 20.80 12.01
C ASN A 408 -2.36 21.22 13.02
N HIS A 409 -2.17 22.52 13.20
CA HIS A 409 -1.16 23.07 14.11
C HIS A 409 -1.34 22.61 15.57
N VAL A 410 -2.56 22.29 15.99
CA VAL A 410 -2.85 21.78 17.35
C VAL A 410 -2.29 20.37 17.53
N ASP A 411 -2.59 19.46 16.60
CA ASP A 411 -2.12 18.07 16.65
C ASP A 411 -0.59 18.00 16.46
N ASP A 412 -0.04 18.87 15.60
CA ASP A 412 1.40 19.02 15.39
C ASP A 412 2.15 19.47 16.66
N ALA A 413 1.55 20.36 17.46
CA ALA A 413 2.14 20.82 18.71
C ALA A 413 2.10 19.71 19.78
N LEU A 414 0.94 19.06 19.95
CA LEU A 414 0.74 17.96 20.89
C LEU A 414 1.74 16.82 20.65
N LEU A 415 1.91 16.39 19.40
CA LEU A 415 2.83 15.30 19.05
C LEU A 415 4.30 15.65 19.28
N ARG A 416 4.70 16.92 19.09
CA ARG A 416 6.07 17.38 19.40
C ARG A 416 6.34 17.46 20.89
N GLU A 417 5.36 17.90 21.68
CA GLU A 417 5.47 17.91 23.13
C GLU A 417 5.56 16.48 23.69
N MET A 418 4.68 15.59 23.21
CA MET A 418 4.70 14.17 23.55
C MET A 418 6.03 13.52 23.20
N MET A 419 6.56 13.78 21.99
CA MET A 419 7.88 13.30 21.56
C MET A 419 9.00 13.69 22.54
N ASN A 420 8.99 14.92 23.06
CA ASN A 420 10.00 15.38 24.01
C ASN A 420 9.84 14.67 25.38
N ARG A 421 8.62 14.60 25.93
CA ARG A 421 8.34 13.88 27.19
C ARG A 421 8.70 12.40 27.11
N VAL A 422 8.36 11.75 26.00
CA VAL A 422 8.70 10.35 25.73
C VAL A 422 10.21 10.18 25.57
N ARG A 423 10.91 11.07 24.86
CA ARG A 423 12.38 11.06 24.76
C ARG A 423 13.03 11.14 26.15
N ASP A 424 12.58 12.07 27.00
CA ASP A 424 13.11 12.25 28.36
C ASP A 424 12.85 11.03 29.26
N ALA A 425 11.73 10.32 29.08
CA ALA A 425 11.47 9.06 29.76
C ALA A 425 12.38 7.92 29.22
N VAL A 426 12.51 7.76 27.90
CA VAL A 426 13.41 6.76 27.30
C VAL A 426 14.87 7.00 27.71
N VAL A 427 15.34 8.26 27.77
CA VAL A 427 16.68 8.60 28.32
C VAL A 427 16.80 8.11 29.77
N ARG A 428 15.84 8.46 30.63
CA ARG A 428 15.86 8.11 32.06
C ARG A 428 15.84 6.61 32.30
N ASP A 429 15.02 5.89 31.54
CA ASP A 429 14.87 4.45 31.62
C ASP A 429 16.13 3.74 31.08
N ALA A 430 16.68 4.19 29.96
CA ALA A 430 17.92 3.65 29.41
C ALA A 430 19.11 3.85 30.37
N LEU A 431 19.24 5.03 30.99
CA LEU A 431 20.30 5.34 31.96
C LEU A 431 20.18 4.56 33.28
N SER A 432 18.97 4.16 33.67
CA SER A 432 18.71 3.34 34.87
C SER A 432 18.66 1.84 34.61
N SER A 433 18.50 1.42 33.35
CA SER A 433 18.53 0.01 32.93
C SER A 433 19.89 -0.65 33.15
N HIS A 434 19.91 -1.97 33.28
CA HIS A 434 21.15 -2.76 33.26
C HIS A 434 21.76 -2.89 31.85
N ILE A 435 21.09 -2.40 30.80
CA ILE A 435 21.47 -2.58 29.38
C ILE A 435 22.69 -1.71 29.04
N PHE A 436 22.65 -0.42 29.38
CA PHE A 436 23.70 0.54 29.07
C PHE A 436 24.69 0.69 30.22
N ARG A 437 26.00 0.57 29.93
CA ARG A 437 27.07 0.75 30.92
C ARG A 437 27.39 2.23 31.11
N ASP A 438 28.03 2.56 32.24
CA ASP A 438 28.35 3.95 32.62
C ASP A 438 29.08 4.73 31.51
N GLN A 439 29.98 4.06 30.79
CA GLN A 439 30.76 4.64 29.68
C GLN A 439 29.93 5.02 28.44
N ASP A 440 28.75 4.42 28.24
CA ASP A 440 27.86 4.69 27.10
C ASP A 440 26.75 5.70 27.45
N ARG A 441 26.63 6.13 28.72
CA ARG A 441 25.53 6.97 29.22
C ARG A 441 25.41 8.33 28.52
N GLU A 442 26.52 9.02 28.28
CA GLU A 442 26.50 10.31 27.55
C GLU A 442 26.06 10.13 26.08
N LEU A 443 26.40 8.98 25.49
CA LEU A 443 26.07 8.65 24.12
C LEU A 443 24.58 8.30 23.96
N VAL A 444 23.94 7.63 24.93
CA VAL A 444 22.47 7.40 24.95
C VAL A 444 21.69 8.70 24.75
N SER A 445 21.97 9.71 25.57
CA SER A 445 21.33 11.03 25.45
C SER A 445 21.67 11.69 24.11
N THR A 446 22.94 11.68 23.72
CA THR A 446 23.42 12.30 22.48
C THR A 446 22.74 11.73 21.24
N GLU A 447 22.54 10.41 21.16
CA GLU A 447 21.88 9.76 20.03
C GLU A 447 20.38 10.06 20.01
N LEU A 448 19.67 9.94 21.15
CA LEU A 448 18.23 10.24 21.21
C LEU A 448 17.89 11.70 20.89
N TRP A 449 18.75 12.66 21.27
CA TRP A 449 18.56 14.07 20.94
C TRP A 449 18.85 14.42 19.47
N ARG A 450 19.54 13.55 18.71
CA ARG A 450 19.61 13.66 17.24
C ARG A 450 18.30 13.22 16.58
N MET A 451 17.49 12.40 17.24
CA MET A 451 16.24 11.92 16.66
C MET A 451 15.25 13.06 16.47
N ARG A 452 14.66 13.15 15.28
CA ARG A 452 13.73 14.22 14.89
C ARG A 452 12.38 13.64 14.46
N LEU A 453 11.32 14.33 14.86
CA LEU A 453 9.94 13.98 14.50
C LEU A 453 9.59 14.63 13.17
N MET A 454 9.05 13.84 12.24
CA MET A 454 8.55 14.28 10.95
C MET A 454 7.05 14.02 10.86
N LEU A 455 6.30 15.10 10.74
CA LEU A 455 4.84 15.09 10.71
C LEU A 455 4.33 14.91 9.27
N PRO A 456 3.06 14.50 9.04
CA PRO A 456 2.54 14.18 7.71
C PRO A 456 2.81 15.27 6.67
N LYS A 457 2.47 16.53 6.97
CA LYS A 457 2.70 17.67 6.08
C LYS A 457 4.18 17.90 5.74
N GLU A 458 5.07 17.68 6.70
CA GLU A 458 6.52 17.79 6.48
C GLU A 458 7.02 16.66 5.57
N SER A 459 6.49 15.44 5.77
CA SER A 459 6.85 14.25 5.01
C SER A 459 6.31 14.24 3.56
N SER A 460 5.23 14.98 3.29
CA SER A 460 4.56 14.97 1.97
C SER A 460 5.48 15.51 0.87
N GLY A 461 6.30 16.53 1.17
CA GLY A 461 7.22 17.18 0.24
C GLY A 461 6.56 18.04 -0.86
N ALA A 462 5.22 17.96 -1.01
CA ALA A 462 4.47 18.45 -2.17
C ALA A 462 4.32 19.97 -2.27
N GLU A 463 4.46 20.72 -1.16
CA GLU A 463 4.24 22.19 -1.09
C GLU A 463 5.00 23.03 -2.14
N LYS A 464 6.01 22.46 -2.80
CA LYS A 464 6.85 23.12 -3.82
C LYS A 464 6.79 22.44 -5.20
N VAL A 465 5.91 21.46 -5.38
CA VAL A 465 5.72 20.77 -6.66
C VAL A 465 4.41 21.30 -7.27
N PRO A 466 4.44 21.97 -8.43
CA PRO A 466 3.21 22.41 -9.08
C PRO A 466 2.38 21.19 -9.48
N ALA A 467 1.07 21.24 -9.25
CA ALA A 467 0.18 20.19 -9.76
C ALA A 467 0.18 20.15 -11.30
N PRO A 468 -0.20 19.00 -11.88
CA PRO A 468 -0.59 18.94 -13.27
C PRO A 468 -1.80 19.84 -13.54
N ASP A 469 -1.99 20.19 -14.82
CA ASP A 469 -3.17 20.94 -15.24
C ASP A 469 -4.42 20.07 -15.09
N ALA A 470 -5.35 20.50 -14.23
CA ALA A 470 -6.61 19.81 -14.01
C ALA A 470 -7.49 19.71 -15.27
N GLN A 471 -7.24 20.52 -16.32
CA GLN A 471 -7.94 20.41 -17.60
C GLN A 471 -7.52 19.16 -18.40
N ALA A 472 -6.34 18.60 -18.13
CA ALA A 472 -5.89 17.34 -18.72
C ALA A 472 -6.68 16.12 -18.21
N ALA A 473 -7.47 16.28 -17.13
CA ALA A 473 -8.31 15.24 -16.54
C ALA A 473 -9.46 14.74 -17.44
N SER A 474 -9.57 15.22 -18.68
CA SER A 474 -10.61 14.80 -19.64
C SER A 474 -10.28 13.50 -20.40
N ASN A 475 -9.02 13.04 -20.39
CA ASN A 475 -8.61 11.77 -20.97
C ASN A 475 -7.88 10.93 -19.91
N LEU A 476 -8.38 9.72 -19.63
CA LEU A 476 -7.87 8.84 -18.58
C LEU A 476 -6.36 8.54 -18.74
N ALA A 477 -5.90 8.26 -19.96
CA ALA A 477 -4.50 7.93 -20.22
C ALA A 477 -3.54 9.10 -19.93
N TYR A 478 -3.88 10.31 -20.40
CA TYR A 478 -3.12 11.51 -20.06
C TYR A 478 -3.13 11.79 -18.56
N SER A 479 -4.29 11.62 -17.92
CA SER A 479 -4.45 11.83 -16.47
C SER A 479 -3.56 10.88 -15.67
N VAL A 480 -3.52 9.59 -16.01
CA VAL A 480 -2.70 8.58 -15.34
C VAL A 480 -1.20 8.85 -15.55
N LEU A 481 -0.76 9.20 -16.76
CA LEU A 481 0.65 9.55 -17.00
C LEU A 481 1.07 10.83 -16.27
N GLN A 482 0.21 11.86 -16.23
CA GLN A 482 0.46 13.07 -15.44
C GLN A 482 0.49 12.80 -13.93
N ALA A 483 -0.37 11.90 -13.43
CA ALA A 483 -0.36 11.47 -12.04
C ALA A 483 0.99 10.83 -11.67
N ARG A 484 1.45 9.86 -12.47
CA ARG A 484 2.73 9.16 -12.30
C ARG A 484 3.93 10.13 -12.39
N PHE A 485 3.93 11.07 -13.33
CA PHE A 485 4.94 12.15 -13.42
C PHE A 485 4.95 13.07 -12.19
N TYR A 486 3.78 13.43 -11.67
CA TYR A 486 3.66 14.27 -10.48
C TYR A 486 4.14 13.54 -9.23
N VAL A 487 3.83 12.25 -9.09
CA VAL A 487 4.41 11.34 -8.07
C VAL A 487 5.93 11.34 -8.14
N PHE A 488 6.54 11.09 -9.31
CA PHE A 488 7.99 11.17 -9.47
C PHE A 488 8.56 12.53 -9.04
N SER A 489 7.84 13.61 -9.35
CA SER A 489 8.24 14.97 -8.97
C SER A 489 8.15 15.22 -7.45
N ILE A 490 7.16 14.62 -6.77
CA ILE A 490 7.02 14.59 -5.31
C ILE A 490 8.14 13.75 -4.68
N GLU A 491 8.39 12.52 -5.15
CA GLU A 491 9.49 11.67 -4.68
C GLU A 491 10.83 12.42 -4.75
N ARG A 492 11.13 13.01 -5.91
CA ARG A 492 12.32 13.84 -6.16
C ARG A 492 12.39 15.06 -5.21
N ALA A 493 11.26 15.66 -4.87
CA ALA A 493 11.21 16.77 -3.92
C ALA A 493 11.42 16.31 -2.47
N LYS A 494 10.86 15.17 -2.06
CA LYS A 494 11.11 14.51 -0.77
C LYS A 494 12.62 14.25 -0.60
N ILE A 495 13.24 13.58 -1.57
CA ILE A 495 14.65 13.15 -1.48
C ILE A 495 15.62 14.33 -1.47
N ARG A 496 15.35 15.41 -2.22
CA ARG A 496 16.10 16.68 -2.14
C ARG A 496 16.05 17.36 -0.76
N ARG A 497 15.01 17.09 0.04
CA ARG A 497 14.89 17.54 1.45
C ARG A 497 15.49 16.54 2.45
N GLY A 498 16.05 15.42 1.99
CA GLY A 498 16.49 14.31 2.85
C GLY A 498 15.34 13.46 3.41
N ILE A 499 14.14 13.58 2.85
CA ILE A 499 12.97 12.75 3.18
C ILE A 499 13.02 11.49 2.30
N PRO A 500 12.88 10.29 2.86
CA PRO A 500 12.89 9.04 2.10
C PRO A 500 11.63 8.90 1.22
N SER A 501 11.78 8.20 0.09
CA SER A 501 10.68 7.89 -0.83
C SER A 501 9.73 6.77 -0.35
N ARG A 502 9.90 6.26 0.89
CA ARG A 502 9.08 5.15 1.37
C ARG A 502 7.81 5.70 1.99
N ASP A 503 6.68 5.21 1.50
CA ASP A 503 5.37 5.58 2.01
C ASP A 503 5.15 4.88 3.36
N PHE A 504 5.20 5.69 4.43
CA PHE A 504 4.88 5.28 5.80
C PHE A 504 3.48 5.74 6.23
N LEU A 505 2.79 6.54 5.42
CA LEU A 505 1.65 7.35 5.90
C LEU A 505 0.36 6.53 6.08
N SER A 506 0.28 5.36 5.45
CA SER A 506 -0.79 4.37 5.62
C SER A 506 -0.62 3.44 6.84
N ASP A 507 0.52 3.48 7.56
CA ASP A 507 0.66 2.77 8.84
C ASP A 507 -0.20 3.45 9.94
N VAL A 508 -0.37 2.79 11.07
CA VAL A 508 -1.14 3.27 12.23
C VAL A 508 -0.23 3.48 13.46
N ARG A 509 1.04 3.10 13.35
CA ARG A 509 2.09 3.29 14.35
C ARG A 509 3.14 4.26 13.84
N VAL A 510 3.77 5.02 14.74
CA VAL A 510 5.00 5.74 14.39
C VAL A 510 6.05 4.76 13.90
N LYS A 511 6.81 5.15 12.87
CA LYS A 511 7.88 4.34 12.26
C LYS A 511 9.17 5.12 12.19
N ARG A 512 10.31 4.46 12.40
CA ARG A 512 11.62 5.08 12.22
C ARG A 512 12.21 4.79 10.84
N GLN A 513 12.88 5.79 10.28
CA GLN A 513 13.93 5.57 9.29
C GLN A 513 15.16 6.40 9.67
N ARG A 514 16.29 5.71 9.93
CA ARG A 514 17.54 6.31 10.46
C ARG A 514 17.27 7.02 11.80
N ASP A 515 17.48 8.33 11.82
CA ASP A 515 17.29 9.30 12.91
C ASP A 515 15.91 9.97 12.91
N VAL A 516 15.01 9.60 11.98
CA VAL A 516 13.72 10.28 11.81
C VAL A 516 12.57 9.38 12.22
N LEU A 517 11.68 9.89 13.09
CA LEU A 517 10.40 9.26 13.41
C LEU A 517 9.30 9.86 12.53
N TYR A 518 8.59 9.02 11.79
CA TYR A 518 7.49 9.36 10.90
C TYR A 518 6.17 9.12 11.64
N VAL A 519 5.36 10.16 11.79
CA VAL A 519 3.98 10.02 12.27
C VAL A 519 3.07 9.79 11.05
N PRO A 520 2.38 8.65 10.95
CA PRO A 520 1.55 8.36 9.78
C PRO A 520 0.23 9.13 9.81
N THR A 521 -0.42 9.25 8.64
CA THR A 521 -1.70 9.99 8.53
C THR A 521 -2.83 9.29 9.27
N ASN A 522 -2.86 7.95 9.31
CA ASN A 522 -3.93 7.22 10.00
C ASN A 522 -3.88 7.42 11.52
N LEU A 523 -2.68 7.58 12.10
CA LEU A 523 -2.55 7.93 13.52
C LEU A 523 -3.15 9.32 13.78
N TYR A 524 -2.85 10.33 12.96
CA TYR A 524 -3.50 11.65 13.06
C TYR A 524 -5.03 11.58 12.98
N VAL A 525 -5.57 10.75 12.08
CA VAL A 525 -7.02 10.54 11.98
C VAL A 525 -7.57 9.93 13.26
N GLN A 526 -6.88 8.97 13.88
CA GLN A 526 -7.28 8.44 15.19
C GLN A 526 -7.27 9.52 16.29
N LEU A 527 -6.29 10.44 16.30
CA LEU A 527 -6.24 11.54 17.27
C LEU A 527 -7.43 12.50 17.19
N ARG A 528 -8.10 12.60 16.03
CA ARG A 528 -9.34 13.39 15.89
C ARG A 528 -10.55 12.77 16.58
N PHE A 529 -10.49 11.48 16.91
CA PHE A 529 -11.57 10.74 17.58
C PHE A 529 -11.34 10.53 19.08
N ILE A 530 -10.41 11.29 19.66
CA ILE A 530 -9.92 11.14 21.04
C ILE A 530 -9.85 12.52 21.69
N SER A 531 -10.29 12.63 22.95
CA SER A 531 -10.13 13.86 23.75
C SER A 531 -8.70 14.40 23.73
N ARG A 532 -8.54 15.62 23.21
CA ARG A 532 -7.27 16.37 23.18
C ARG A 532 -6.90 17.00 24.52
N GLU A 533 -7.85 17.08 25.46
CA GLU A 533 -7.63 17.69 26.78
C GLU A 533 -6.82 16.80 27.72
N ARG A 534 -6.64 15.52 27.38
CA ARG A 534 -6.04 14.52 28.25
C ARG A 534 -5.00 13.67 27.53
N ASP A 535 -3.73 14.05 27.70
CA ASP A 535 -2.55 13.36 27.16
C ASP A 535 -2.57 11.82 27.29
N PHE A 536 -3.09 11.32 28.42
CA PHE A 536 -3.12 9.89 28.72
C PHE A 536 -3.88 9.07 27.68
N MET A 537 -4.79 9.67 26.89
CA MET A 537 -5.53 8.97 25.84
C MET A 537 -4.69 8.77 24.57
N VAL A 538 -3.80 9.72 24.27
CA VAL A 538 -2.94 9.72 23.05
C VAL A 538 -1.64 8.95 23.28
N LEU A 539 -1.14 8.97 24.52
CA LEU A 539 0.11 8.33 24.93
C LEU A 539 0.18 6.81 24.71
N PRO A 540 -0.88 5.99 24.91
CA PRO A 540 -0.92 4.57 24.55
C PRO A 540 -0.67 4.28 23.06
N MET A 541 -0.89 5.27 22.19
CA MET A 541 -0.88 5.10 20.73
C MET A 541 0.39 5.68 20.12
N ALA A 542 0.52 7.00 20.24
CA ALA A 542 1.63 7.76 19.70
C ALA A 542 2.86 7.58 20.61
N GLY A 543 2.69 7.75 21.93
CA GLY A 543 3.79 7.66 22.88
C GLY A 543 4.48 6.30 22.91
N VAL A 544 3.70 5.21 23.01
CA VAL A 544 4.25 3.83 23.01
C VAL A 544 4.98 3.51 21.70
N SER A 545 4.43 3.91 20.55
CA SER A 545 5.10 3.67 19.26
C SER A 545 6.35 4.54 19.06
N MET A 546 6.32 5.82 19.46
CA MET A 546 7.52 6.68 19.49
C MET A 546 8.61 6.07 20.38
N ALA A 547 8.26 5.66 21.59
CA ALA A 547 9.18 5.08 22.55
C ALA A 547 9.79 3.76 22.04
N ALA A 548 8.97 2.87 21.49
CA ALA A 548 9.45 1.61 20.90
C ALA A 548 10.47 1.84 19.77
N GLU A 549 10.20 2.82 18.90
CA GLU A 549 11.09 3.18 17.79
C GLU A 549 12.38 3.90 18.26
N MET A 550 12.35 4.64 19.38
CA MET A 550 13.54 5.17 20.06
C MET A 550 14.38 4.06 20.69
N TRP A 551 13.75 3.09 21.35
CA TRP A 551 14.44 1.91 21.90
C TRP A 551 15.04 1.05 20.80
N SER A 552 14.34 0.87 19.68
CA SER A 552 14.88 0.28 18.45
C SER A 552 16.14 1.00 17.97
N PHE A 553 16.11 2.34 17.89
CA PHE A 553 17.29 3.13 17.50
C PHE A 553 18.50 2.92 18.42
N LEU A 554 18.28 2.91 19.75
CA LEU A 554 19.34 2.64 20.71
C LEU A 554 19.90 1.22 20.55
N LEU A 555 19.04 0.20 20.59
CA LEU A 555 19.46 -1.21 20.64
C LEU A 555 20.10 -1.70 19.33
N GLU A 556 19.84 -1.04 18.20
CA GLU A 556 20.47 -1.33 16.90
C GLU A 556 21.80 -0.63 16.66
N ASN A 557 22.15 0.39 17.46
CA ASN A 557 23.38 1.15 17.28
C ASN A 557 24.61 0.28 17.59
N LYS A 558 25.61 0.31 16.69
CA LYS A 558 26.85 -0.48 16.78
C LYS A 558 28.03 0.28 17.38
N ALA A 559 27.83 1.53 17.79
CA ALA A 559 28.85 2.38 18.40
C ALA A 559 29.05 2.14 19.91
N TRP A 560 28.20 1.32 20.55
CA TRP A 560 28.31 1.00 21.98
C TRP A 560 29.56 0.19 22.32
N SER A 561 29.95 0.27 23.59
CA SER A 561 30.95 -0.64 24.15
C SER A 561 30.55 -2.12 24.05
N ASN A 562 31.54 -3.01 23.99
CA ASN A 562 31.33 -4.46 23.92
C ASN A 562 30.44 -4.98 25.06
N ASP A 563 30.58 -4.46 26.27
CA ASP A 563 29.78 -4.87 27.43
C ASP A 563 28.30 -4.51 27.26
N THR A 564 28.01 -3.34 26.68
CA THR A 564 26.64 -2.96 26.33
C THR A 564 26.10 -3.78 25.16
N LEU A 565 26.91 -4.11 24.15
CA LEU A 565 26.49 -5.03 23.08
C LEU A 565 26.16 -6.44 23.61
N VAL A 566 26.93 -6.95 24.58
CA VAL A 566 26.64 -8.23 25.26
C VAL A 566 25.36 -8.13 26.10
N ASN A 567 25.16 -7.03 26.84
CA ASN A 567 23.92 -6.79 27.58
C ASN A 567 22.69 -6.75 26.64
N ILE A 568 22.77 -6.05 25.50
CA ILE A 568 21.71 -5.98 24.49
C ILE A 568 21.39 -7.37 23.93
N ALA A 569 22.41 -8.17 23.62
CA ALA A 569 22.22 -9.55 23.15
C ALA A 569 21.54 -10.42 24.23
N SER A 570 21.93 -10.28 25.50
CA SER A 570 21.31 -10.97 26.64
C SER A 570 19.85 -10.56 26.84
N PHE A 571 19.54 -9.27 26.68
CA PHE A 571 18.18 -8.74 26.75
C PHE A 571 17.28 -9.36 25.67
N TYR A 572 17.72 -9.39 24.41
CA TYR A 572 16.99 -10.08 23.34
C TYR A 572 16.87 -11.59 23.55
N ALA A 573 17.90 -12.24 24.10
CA ALA A 573 17.86 -13.67 24.41
C ALA A 573 16.76 -14.02 25.43
N CYS A 574 16.41 -13.10 26.34
CA CYS A 574 15.27 -13.27 27.24
C CYS A 574 13.94 -13.34 26.47
N PHE A 575 13.68 -12.43 25.53
CA PHE A 575 12.44 -12.43 24.71
C PHE A 575 12.34 -13.63 23.76
N ARG A 576 13.47 -14.24 23.38
CA ARG A 576 13.52 -15.50 22.60
C ARG A 576 13.23 -16.75 23.44
N ASN A 577 13.06 -16.63 24.76
CA ASN A 577 12.79 -17.79 25.60
C ASN A 577 11.41 -18.39 25.31
N SER A 578 11.35 -19.71 25.27
CA SER A 578 10.14 -20.53 25.12
C SER A 578 8.96 -20.13 26.01
N TYR A 579 9.19 -19.47 27.16
CA TYR A 579 8.14 -18.89 28.01
C TYR A 579 7.22 -17.89 27.29
N PHE A 580 7.70 -17.22 26.24
CA PHE A 580 6.90 -16.30 25.42
C PHE A 580 6.23 -16.98 24.21
N GLY A 581 6.43 -18.29 24.01
CA GLY A 581 5.77 -19.07 22.96
C GLY A 581 6.27 -18.86 21.54
N ILE A 582 7.28 -18.00 21.34
CA ILE A 582 7.95 -17.76 20.06
C ILE A 582 8.90 -18.93 19.79
N ARG A 583 8.87 -19.52 18.58
CA ARG A 583 9.76 -20.64 18.24
C ARG A 583 11.00 -20.29 17.42
N GLU A 584 10.93 -19.37 16.44
CA GLU A 584 12.05 -19.27 15.47
C GLU A 584 12.18 -17.97 14.65
N ASP A 585 11.54 -16.86 15.01
CA ASP A 585 11.71 -15.57 14.29
C ASP A 585 12.41 -14.49 15.15
N ASP A 586 13.59 -14.07 14.67
CA ASP A 586 14.40 -12.98 15.19
C ASP A 586 13.67 -11.61 15.15
N GLY A 587 12.85 -11.37 14.13
CA GLY A 587 12.12 -10.11 13.96
C GLY A 587 11.02 -9.94 15.00
N THR A 588 10.20 -10.98 15.18
CA THR A 588 9.10 -10.99 16.16
C THR A 588 9.62 -10.73 17.58
N ALA A 589 10.62 -11.47 18.07
CA ALA A 589 11.14 -11.28 19.42
C ALA A 589 11.73 -9.87 19.64
N THR A 590 12.36 -9.30 18.61
CA THR A 590 12.89 -7.93 18.61
C THR A 590 11.76 -6.91 18.76
N ASN A 591 10.69 -7.03 17.96
CA ASN A 591 9.51 -6.17 18.04
C ASN A 591 8.81 -6.26 19.41
N MET A 592 8.75 -7.45 20.03
CA MET A 592 8.19 -7.61 21.38
C MET A 592 8.99 -6.84 22.42
N ALA A 593 10.33 -6.95 22.35
CA ALA A 593 11.23 -6.26 23.26
C ALA A 593 11.13 -4.72 23.14
N HIS A 594 11.08 -4.21 21.90
CA HIS A 594 10.87 -2.79 21.63
C HIS A 594 9.51 -2.30 22.12
N THR A 595 8.45 -3.09 21.93
CA THR A 595 7.09 -2.75 22.39
C THR A 595 7.01 -2.74 23.92
N ALA A 596 7.65 -3.69 24.62
CA ALA A 596 7.71 -3.72 26.09
C ALA A 596 8.41 -2.48 26.68
N LEU A 597 9.58 -2.13 26.13
CA LEU A 597 10.31 -0.93 26.52
C LEU A 597 9.55 0.36 26.16
N GLY A 598 8.90 0.38 24.99
CA GLY A 598 8.06 1.49 24.56
C GLY A 598 6.87 1.73 25.49
N LEU A 599 6.23 0.65 25.96
CA LEU A 599 5.11 0.70 26.90
C LEU A 599 5.55 1.35 28.23
N VAL A 600 6.62 0.84 28.83
CA VAL A 600 7.14 1.33 30.12
C VAL A 600 7.63 2.78 30.04
N SER A 601 8.34 3.16 28.97
CA SER A 601 8.79 4.55 28.83
C SER A 601 7.64 5.52 28.52
N ALA A 602 6.63 5.12 27.75
CA ALA A 602 5.43 5.94 27.59
C ALA A 602 4.73 6.13 28.95
N GLN A 603 4.53 5.06 29.73
CA GLN A 603 4.00 5.12 31.09
C GLN A 603 4.82 6.01 32.05
N ASN A 604 6.14 6.01 31.93
CA ASN A 604 7.03 6.85 32.75
C ASN A 604 7.05 8.33 32.29
N SER A 605 6.54 8.64 31.09
CA SER A 605 6.39 10.00 30.57
C SER A 605 5.03 10.66 30.91
N ALA A 606 4.07 9.88 31.41
CA ALA A 606 2.75 10.36 31.80
C ALA A 606 2.76 11.13 33.12
N ASP A 607 1.86 12.12 33.25
CA ASP A 607 1.46 12.59 34.58
C ASP A 607 0.66 11.47 35.29
N ARG A 608 1.09 11.10 36.50
CA ARG A 608 0.51 10.02 37.30
C ARG A 608 -0.42 10.48 38.41
N LEU A 609 -0.64 11.80 38.57
CA LEU A 609 -1.44 12.35 39.68
C LEU A 609 -2.88 11.80 39.75
N GLU A 610 -3.45 11.36 38.63
CA GLU A 610 -4.81 10.79 38.56
C GLU A 610 -4.87 9.30 38.19
N TRP A 611 -3.74 8.57 38.14
CA TRP A 611 -3.71 7.22 37.56
C TRP A 611 -4.61 6.19 38.25
N ASP A 612 -4.71 6.25 39.57
CA ASP A 612 -5.57 5.39 40.39
C ASP A 612 -7.01 5.91 40.53
N SER A 613 -7.31 7.11 40.00
CA SER A 613 -8.65 7.71 40.08
C SER A 613 -9.66 6.83 39.33
N PRO A 614 -10.70 6.30 39.99
CA PRO A 614 -11.71 5.49 39.32
C PRO A 614 -12.64 6.38 38.50
N HIS A 615 -12.90 5.98 37.27
CA HIS A 615 -13.86 6.59 36.36
C HIS A 615 -14.94 5.56 36.01
N LYS A 616 -16.20 6.00 36.05
CA LYS A 616 -17.35 5.14 35.84
C LYS A 616 -17.79 5.22 34.38
N ILE A 617 -17.62 4.11 33.66
CA ILE A 617 -17.94 3.97 32.25
C ILE A 617 -19.13 3.01 32.17
N ASP A 618 -20.31 3.56 31.97
CA ASP A 618 -21.61 2.88 32.11
C ASP A 618 -21.80 2.15 33.46
N SER A 619 -21.54 0.83 33.49
CA SER A 619 -21.66 -0.03 34.67
C SER A 619 -20.31 -0.50 35.23
N VAL A 620 -19.20 -0.18 34.54
CA VAL A 620 -17.84 -0.61 34.90
C VAL A 620 -17.08 0.57 35.49
N TYR A 621 -16.28 0.32 36.53
CA TYR A 621 -15.33 1.31 37.05
C TYR A 621 -13.93 0.91 36.59
N LEU A 622 -13.25 1.80 35.87
CA LEU A 622 -11.86 1.63 35.46
C LEU A 622 -11.02 2.77 36.03
N THR A 623 -9.77 2.50 36.42
CA THR A 623 -8.81 3.57 36.69
C THR A 623 -8.25 4.13 35.37
N LEU A 624 -7.69 5.34 35.38
CA LEU A 624 -7.00 5.88 34.21
C LEU A 624 -5.85 4.98 33.74
N GLN A 625 -5.14 4.34 34.68
CA GLN A 625 -4.11 3.35 34.38
C GLN A 625 -4.68 2.12 33.66
N GLN A 626 -5.84 1.60 34.08
CA GLN A 626 -6.51 0.50 33.36
C GLN A 626 -6.92 0.92 31.95
N LEU A 627 -7.53 2.11 31.80
CA LEU A 627 -7.95 2.66 30.51
C LEU A 627 -6.77 2.86 29.54
N PHE A 628 -5.59 3.24 30.04
CA PHE A 628 -4.35 3.31 29.26
C PHE A 628 -4.01 1.96 28.59
N TYR A 629 -4.08 0.84 29.31
CA TYR A 629 -3.83 -0.49 28.73
C TYR A 629 -4.91 -0.92 27.74
N TYR A 630 -6.18 -0.66 28.06
CA TYR A 630 -7.27 -0.93 27.13
C TYR A 630 -7.04 -0.19 25.81
N LEU A 631 -6.69 1.10 25.86
CA LEU A 631 -6.38 1.90 24.66
C LEU A 631 -5.14 1.41 23.91
N PHE A 632 -4.07 1.03 24.61
CA PHE A 632 -2.86 0.47 23.98
C PHE A 632 -3.19 -0.74 23.10
N VAL A 633 -4.02 -1.68 23.59
CA VAL A 633 -4.43 -2.87 22.84
C VAL A 633 -5.55 -2.58 21.83
N TYR A 634 -6.54 -1.79 22.21
CA TYR A 634 -7.69 -1.42 21.38
C TYR A 634 -7.29 -0.82 20.03
N ASN A 635 -6.26 0.05 20.03
CA ASN A 635 -5.76 0.68 18.81
C ASN A 635 -4.97 -0.27 17.89
N GLN A 636 -4.80 -1.53 18.30
CA GLN A 636 -4.23 -2.61 17.49
C GLN A 636 -5.25 -3.73 17.20
N CYS A 637 -6.52 -3.58 17.59
CA CYS A 637 -7.59 -4.50 17.19
C CYS A 637 -7.91 -4.31 15.70
N SER A 638 -7.28 -5.11 14.83
CA SER A 638 -7.54 -5.11 13.38
C SER A 638 -8.62 -6.13 12.98
N LEU A 639 -9.43 -5.75 12.00
CA LEU A 639 -10.27 -6.67 11.21
C LEU A 639 -9.47 -7.36 10.09
N VAL A 640 -8.31 -6.81 9.72
CA VAL A 640 -7.48 -7.27 8.61
C VAL A 640 -6.54 -8.39 9.10
N PRO A 641 -6.57 -9.60 8.50
CA PRO A 641 -5.92 -10.80 9.05
C PRO A 641 -4.39 -10.89 8.80
N MET A 642 -3.72 -9.80 8.40
CA MET A 642 -2.35 -9.85 7.87
C MET A 642 -1.23 -9.90 8.92
N GLU A 643 -1.50 -9.55 10.18
CA GLU A 643 -0.63 -9.85 11.32
C GLU A 643 -1.53 -10.12 12.53
N LYS A 644 -1.11 -11.04 13.43
CA LYS A 644 -1.75 -11.20 14.74
C LYS A 644 -0.89 -10.45 15.76
N PRO A 645 -1.22 -9.20 16.14
CA PRO A 645 -0.41 -8.46 17.11
C PRO A 645 -0.55 -8.98 18.54
N GLY A 646 -1.55 -9.82 18.82
CA GLY A 646 -1.87 -10.35 20.16
C GLY A 646 -0.69 -10.93 20.95
N PRO A 647 0.16 -11.82 20.38
CA PRO A 647 1.37 -12.29 21.07
C PRO A 647 2.31 -11.15 21.46
N THR A 648 2.60 -10.21 20.55
CA THR A 648 3.48 -9.06 20.79
C THR A 648 2.96 -8.16 21.91
N LEU A 649 1.66 -7.84 21.88
CA LEU A 649 1.02 -6.99 22.89
C LEU A 649 0.93 -7.70 24.24
N ASN A 650 0.53 -8.97 24.27
CA ASN A 650 0.47 -9.75 25.50
C ASN A 650 1.85 -9.95 26.14
N VAL A 651 2.90 -10.13 25.34
CA VAL A 651 4.28 -10.24 25.84
C VAL A 651 4.80 -8.90 26.36
N ALA A 652 4.47 -7.78 25.73
CA ALA A 652 4.77 -6.45 26.27
C ALA A 652 4.12 -6.25 27.66
N LEU A 653 2.82 -6.55 27.78
CA LEU A 653 2.07 -6.41 29.03
C LEU A 653 2.55 -7.38 30.14
N ARG A 654 2.95 -8.61 29.79
CA ARG A 654 3.55 -9.58 30.74
C ARG A 654 4.85 -9.11 31.35
N ASN A 655 5.59 -8.26 30.64
CA ASN A 655 6.86 -7.69 31.09
C ASN A 655 6.67 -6.40 31.91
N ASP A 656 5.46 -5.86 31.96
CA ASP A 656 5.12 -4.69 32.76
C ASP A 656 4.51 -5.09 34.12
N ALA A 657 5.24 -4.78 35.19
CA ALA A 657 4.81 -5.03 36.56
C ALA A 657 3.72 -4.07 37.06
N GLU A 658 3.46 -2.95 36.38
CA GLU A 658 2.28 -2.10 36.62
C GLU A 658 1.02 -2.81 36.12
N PHE A 659 0.99 -3.34 34.90
CA PHE A 659 -0.18 -4.03 34.33
C PHE A 659 -0.74 -5.12 35.26
N GLY A 660 0.13 -6.00 35.75
CA GLY A 660 -0.25 -7.07 36.67
C GLY A 660 -0.86 -6.56 37.99
N ARG A 661 -0.44 -5.37 38.46
CA ARG A 661 -1.02 -4.70 39.64
C ARG A 661 -2.37 -4.06 39.32
N SER A 662 -2.49 -3.33 38.21
CA SER A 662 -3.72 -2.63 37.80
C SER A 662 -4.89 -3.59 37.62
N PHE A 663 -4.65 -4.80 37.08
CA PHE A 663 -5.68 -5.84 36.91
C PHE A 663 -5.70 -6.89 38.03
N ARG A 664 -4.84 -6.75 39.06
CA ARG A 664 -4.70 -7.67 40.20
C ARG A 664 -4.45 -9.13 39.80
N CYS A 665 -3.67 -9.32 38.74
CA CYS A 665 -3.36 -10.64 38.19
C CYS A 665 -2.47 -11.45 39.15
N GLU A 666 -2.91 -12.66 39.49
CA GLU A 666 -2.12 -13.59 40.29
C GLU A 666 -0.73 -13.83 39.68
N ALA A 667 0.32 -13.97 40.51
CA ALA A 667 1.72 -14.11 40.07
C ALA A 667 2.09 -15.42 39.34
N ARG A 668 1.07 -16.10 38.78
CA ARG A 668 1.14 -17.29 37.93
C ARG A 668 0.11 -17.27 36.79
N SER A 669 -0.67 -16.19 36.62
CA SER A 669 -1.56 -16.05 35.46
C SER A 669 -0.71 -15.93 34.19
N SER A 670 -1.25 -16.27 33.03
CA SER A 670 -0.47 -16.18 31.78
C SER A 670 -0.03 -14.76 31.47
N MET A 671 -0.75 -13.74 31.97
CA MET A 671 -0.39 -12.32 31.84
C MET A 671 0.42 -11.72 33.00
N SER A 672 0.75 -12.48 34.05
CA SER A 672 1.50 -12.01 35.22
C SER A 672 2.56 -13.03 35.65
N GLN A 673 3.81 -12.76 35.31
CA GLN A 673 4.92 -13.70 35.49
C GLN A 673 5.94 -13.22 36.53
N ARG A 674 6.61 -14.17 37.19
CA ARG A 674 7.71 -13.89 38.14
C ARG A 674 9.02 -13.48 37.47
N VAL A 675 9.15 -13.76 36.17
CA VAL A 675 10.34 -13.44 35.37
C VAL A 675 9.89 -12.45 34.32
N THR A 676 10.45 -11.25 34.35
CA THR A 676 10.37 -10.27 33.27
C THR A 676 11.76 -10.09 32.68
N CYS A 677 11.84 -9.62 31.43
CA CYS A 677 13.10 -9.30 30.77
C CYS A 677 13.59 -7.86 31.05
N MET A 678 12.87 -7.13 31.91
CA MET A 678 13.09 -5.70 32.18
C MET A 678 13.96 -5.45 33.41
N THR A 679 14.20 -6.49 34.23
CA THR A 679 14.97 -6.46 35.48
C THR A 679 16.15 -7.41 35.43
#